data_AF-A0A956FMS0-F1
#
_entry.id   AF-A0A956FMS0-F1
#
_cell.length_a   1.000
_cell.length_b   1.000
_cell.length_c   1.000
_cell.angle_alpha   90.00
_cell.angle_beta   90.00
_cell.angle_gamma   90.00
#
_symmetry.space_group_name_H-M   'P 1'
#
loop_
_entity.id
_entity.type
_entity.pdbx_description
1 polymer ?
#
loop_
_entity_poly.entity_id
_entity_poly.type
_entity_poly.pdbx_seq_one_letter_code
_entity_poly.pdbx_strand_id
1 'polypeptide(L)'
;MLEQATGLRAVTWKDRAEFERVLAGDSPGILHLHGHFQQPESIVLGRSSYADVVGDEHARTMLAAMRTLRTLVFVGHGAGLGDPNWKSLLDWSARVFAESERYHYRIVREADQEQLHDPDGQARRILPITYPGPYSSLGPFLRSIVPTGNERDQTEDRPVATSGFGAEAPPPTRRHVLLLVHVGDERYTPTSPQAVQRYAELPPLAEVFEARHSMNLSDPGVRDWQQASIALDRMLDEAARYAMSSDEPITFVIAGRAPHPVFAYLGYRARLMLEGSILFANKFDGAWDRIGPFRGPRDFPRSHVTKLEVEDPPEIIQRNPGVITLFITSSVEHKCPRHAVEPTIESSGRSLSAIYRIGHDANGRTNPLDENDLLAMAEGITRVKSRITDDVRDPGGMVVALSTPAWMAFWAGYMLNDYITGYIDFLHYIPGTQRYVAGLSSDMSRRRWAEGMPRVLALSAEPHDTPKTRSGEARQALFDAVEDAQGSEAKSAIEAITAVKINELLPRLVGRRPDILHIYGHGADHALGLQDERGGQAVVNEEDLMRVLRTSGIRPSLTVLIACHSKSLVEGMQELSEIVVAVDGRARQKTSIVFIGAFYRFLALGQTVAVAFEQARAHVDLQPEHSSAVFELCHRPGTDPADAIFWPKPRT
;
A
#
# COMPACT_ATOMS: atom_id res chain seq x y z
N MET A 1 -31.54 17.12 16.92
CA MET A 1 -30.30 17.33 16.14
C MET A 1 -29.56 15.99 16.01
N LEU A 2 -28.79 15.76 14.94
CA LEU A 2 -28.12 14.47 14.69
C LEU A 2 -27.11 14.15 15.81
N GLU A 3 -26.44 15.18 16.31
CA GLU A 3 -25.51 15.21 17.43
C GLU A 3 -26.17 14.70 18.72
N GLN A 4 -27.40 15.13 18.99
CA GLN A 4 -28.18 14.67 20.14
C GLN A 4 -28.63 13.22 20.01
N ALA A 5 -28.93 12.78 18.78
CA ALA A 5 -29.38 11.41 18.51
C ALA A 5 -28.23 10.39 18.51
N THR A 6 -27.02 10.83 18.16
CA THR A 6 -25.83 9.96 17.99
C THR A 6 -24.81 10.10 19.12
N GLY A 7 -24.86 11.18 19.90
CA GLY A 7 -23.82 11.53 20.88
C GLY A 7 -22.52 12.02 20.26
N LEU A 8 -22.46 12.18 18.93
CA LEU A 8 -21.26 12.60 18.21
C LEU A 8 -21.09 14.13 18.23
N ARG A 9 -19.83 14.56 18.20
CA ARG A 9 -19.46 15.97 18.19
C ARG A 9 -19.75 16.63 16.83
N ALA A 10 -20.25 17.86 16.84
CA ALA A 10 -20.32 18.73 15.67
C ALA A 10 -18.93 19.31 15.31
N VAL A 11 -18.57 19.21 14.03
CA VAL A 11 -17.30 19.67 13.47
C VAL A 11 -17.60 20.51 12.23
N THR A 12 -17.03 21.69 12.11
CA THR A 12 -17.28 22.60 10.98
C THR A 12 -16.06 22.73 10.07
N TRP A 13 -16.22 23.32 8.89
CA TRP A 13 -15.12 23.62 7.97
C TRP A 13 -14.06 24.57 8.56
N LYS A 14 -14.35 25.26 9.68
CA LYS A 14 -13.37 26.07 10.41
C LYS A 14 -12.52 25.24 11.38
N ASP A 15 -12.97 24.06 11.78
CA ASP A 15 -12.26 23.15 12.68
C ASP A 15 -11.21 22.31 11.91
N ARG A 16 -10.25 22.96 11.24
CA ARG A 16 -9.37 22.35 10.22
C ARG A 16 -8.80 20.97 10.59
N ALA A 17 -8.16 20.87 11.75
CA ALA A 17 -7.55 19.63 12.22
C ALA A 17 -8.58 18.55 12.56
N GLU A 18 -9.72 18.93 13.14
CA GLU A 18 -10.77 17.96 13.48
C GLU A 18 -11.51 17.48 12.22
N PHE A 19 -11.71 18.37 11.24
CA PHE A 19 -12.27 18.02 9.94
C PHE A 19 -11.44 16.93 9.27
N GLU A 20 -10.12 17.11 9.23
CA GLU A 20 -9.17 16.13 8.68
C GLU A 20 -9.26 14.78 9.40
N ARG A 21 -9.25 14.78 10.74
CA ARG A 21 -9.39 13.56 11.55
C ARG A 21 -10.69 12.82 11.28
N VAL A 22 -11.81 13.53 11.20
CA VAL A 22 -13.12 12.92 10.90
C VAL A 22 -13.14 12.34 9.48
N LEU A 23 -12.55 13.03 8.51
CA LEU A 23 -12.50 12.55 7.13
C LEU A 23 -11.58 11.33 6.95
N ALA A 24 -10.45 11.30 7.65
CA ALA A 24 -9.53 10.16 7.69
C ALA A 24 -10.15 8.94 8.39
N GLY A 25 -11.09 9.15 9.31
CA GLY A 25 -11.71 8.11 10.12
C GLY A 25 -11.01 7.91 11.48
N ASP A 26 -10.11 8.81 11.84
CA ASP A 26 -9.36 8.79 13.11
C ASP A 26 -10.23 9.24 14.31
N SER A 27 -11.29 10.00 14.04
CA SER A 27 -12.21 10.53 15.04
C SER A 27 -13.66 10.42 14.54
N PRO A 28 -14.62 9.91 15.34
CA PRO A 28 -16.02 9.93 14.96
C PRO A 28 -16.63 11.33 15.18
N GLY A 29 -17.29 11.89 14.17
CA GLY A 29 -17.88 13.23 14.25
C GLY A 29 -18.91 13.51 13.16
N ILE A 30 -19.70 14.57 13.34
CA ILE A 30 -20.67 15.06 12.36
C ILE A 30 -20.09 16.31 11.70
N LEU A 31 -19.84 16.23 10.38
CA LEU A 31 -19.34 17.35 9.59
C LEU A 31 -20.48 18.27 9.15
N HIS A 32 -20.46 19.51 9.64
CA HIS A 32 -21.37 20.58 9.28
C HIS A 32 -20.74 21.46 8.20
N LEU A 33 -20.96 21.10 6.94
CA LEU A 33 -20.39 21.79 5.78
C LEU A 33 -20.88 23.23 5.61
N HIS A 34 -22.07 23.55 6.11
CA HIS A 34 -22.64 24.91 6.11
C HIS A 34 -22.55 25.61 7.47
N GLY A 35 -21.69 25.09 8.35
CA GLY A 35 -21.50 25.61 9.69
C GLY A 35 -22.52 25.11 10.71
N HIS A 36 -22.24 25.40 11.96
CA HIS A 36 -23.02 24.95 13.11
C HIS A 36 -23.50 26.17 13.92
N PHE A 37 -24.76 26.16 14.38
CA PHE A 37 -25.39 27.33 15.01
C PHE A 37 -24.68 27.82 16.28
N GLN A 38 -23.95 26.94 16.98
CA GLN A 38 -23.14 27.30 18.15
C GLN A 38 -21.77 27.91 17.79
N GLN A 39 -21.39 27.88 16.51
CA GLN A 39 -20.23 28.58 15.94
C GLN A 39 -20.72 29.52 14.83
N PRO A 40 -21.34 30.68 15.16
CA PRO A 40 -21.99 31.54 14.18
C PRO A 40 -21.10 31.96 13.01
N GLU A 41 -19.80 32.10 13.25
CA GLU A 41 -18.79 32.41 12.25
C GLU A 41 -18.57 31.30 11.21
N SER A 42 -18.95 30.06 11.51
CA SER A 42 -18.88 28.95 10.56
C SER A 42 -20.09 28.91 9.62
N ILE A 43 -21.17 29.65 9.95
CA ILE A 43 -22.46 29.56 9.27
C ILE A 43 -22.39 30.12 7.85
N VAL A 44 -22.81 29.31 6.89
CA VAL A 44 -22.87 29.67 5.47
C VAL A 44 -24.32 30.01 5.09
N LEU A 45 -24.71 31.27 5.33
CA LEU A 45 -26.02 31.82 4.98
C LEU A 45 -25.84 33.15 4.21
N GLY A 46 -26.02 33.13 2.90
CA GLY A 46 -25.97 34.33 2.03
C GLY A 46 -24.76 34.39 1.07
N ARG A 47 -24.87 35.18 -0.01
CA ARG A 47 -23.87 35.20 -1.11
C ARG A 47 -22.44 35.53 -0.66
N SER A 48 -22.25 36.33 0.38
CA SER A 48 -20.93 36.69 0.91
C SER A 48 -20.28 35.55 1.71
N SER A 49 -21.03 34.83 2.55
CA SER A 49 -20.51 33.68 3.30
C SER A 49 -20.29 32.44 2.43
N TYR A 50 -21.01 32.33 1.30
CA TYR A 50 -20.68 31.35 0.24
C TYR A 50 -19.33 31.65 -0.44
N ALA A 51 -18.98 32.92 -0.65
CA ALA A 51 -17.68 33.28 -1.22
C ALA A 51 -16.53 32.95 -0.28
N ASP A 52 -16.75 33.01 1.04
CA ASP A 52 -15.74 32.65 2.05
C ASP A 52 -15.40 31.16 2.01
N VAL A 53 -16.39 30.26 1.85
CA VAL A 53 -16.14 28.80 1.74
C VAL A 53 -15.61 28.41 0.36
N VAL A 54 -16.07 29.06 -0.71
CA VAL A 54 -15.53 28.85 -2.07
C VAL A 54 -14.12 29.46 -2.22
N GLY A 55 -13.77 30.44 -1.40
CA GLY A 55 -12.42 31.01 -1.30
C GLY A 55 -11.50 30.30 -0.33
N ASP A 56 -12.04 29.52 0.62
CA ASP A 56 -11.24 28.76 1.59
C ASP A 56 -10.65 27.50 0.93
N GLU A 57 -9.33 27.54 0.75
CA GLU A 57 -8.55 26.49 0.11
C GLU A 57 -8.62 25.15 0.86
N HIS A 58 -8.71 25.20 2.19
CA HIS A 58 -8.76 24.01 3.04
C HIS A 58 -10.11 23.29 2.87
N ALA A 59 -11.22 24.01 3.03
CA ALA A 59 -12.56 23.47 2.90
C ALA A 59 -12.80 22.83 1.51
N ARG A 60 -12.32 23.49 0.45
CA ARG A 60 -12.41 22.96 -0.92
C ARG A 60 -11.59 21.69 -1.12
N THR A 61 -10.37 21.67 -0.60
CA THR A 61 -9.49 20.49 -0.69
C THR A 61 -10.12 19.31 0.03
N MET A 62 -10.70 19.53 1.21
CA MET A 62 -11.34 18.48 1.99
C MET A 62 -12.62 17.93 1.34
N LEU A 63 -13.44 18.80 0.75
CA LEU A 63 -14.63 18.40 0.00
C LEU A 63 -14.28 17.56 -1.24
N ALA A 64 -13.23 17.94 -1.96
CA ALA A 64 -12.73 17.17 -3.10
C ALA A 64 -12.17 15.80 -2.66
N ALA A 65 -11.40 15.76 -1.57
CA ALA A 65 -10.88 14.51 -1.00
C ALA A 65 -12.01 13.57 -0.55
N MET A 66 -13.03 14.11 0.14
CA MET A 66 -14.20 13.35 0.57
C MET A 66 -14.94 12.73 -0.62
N ARG A 67 -15.14 13.50 -1.69
CA ARG A 67 -15.75 13.01 -2.92
C ARG A 67 -14.93 11.92 -3.60
N THR A 68 -13.60 12.06 -3.62
CA THR A 68 -12.69 11.17 -4.35
C THR A 68 -12.48 9.83 -3.62
N LEU A 69 -12.39 9.87 -2.29
CA LEU A 69 -11.96 8.73 -1.48
C LEU A 69 -13.12 7.93 -0.86
N ARG A 70 -14.33 8.51 -0.78
CA ARG A 70 -15.47 7.89 -0.08
C ARG A 70 -16.70 7.78 -0.98
N THR A 71 -17.51 6.75 -0.73
CA THR A 71 -18.84 6.64 -1.33
C THR A 71 -19.83 7.51 -0.56
N LEU A 72 -20.20 8.64 -1.15
CA LEU A 72 -21.23 9.53 -0.60
C LEU A 72 -22.64 8.97 -0.82
N VAL A 73 -23.45 9.05 0.24
CA VAL A 73 -24.89 8.77 0.19
C VAL A 73 -25.64 10.04 0.63
N PHE A 74 -26.42 10.61 -0.27
CA PHE A 74 -27.22 11.81 -0.02
C PHE A 74 -28.60 11.41 0.51
N VAL A 75 -28.97 11.87 1.71
CA VAL A 75 -30.21 11.51 2.40
C VAL A 75 -31.02 12.76 2.73
N GLY A 76 -32.33 12.74 2.44
CA GLY A 76 -33.20 13.90 2.67
C GLY A 76 -33.00 15.05 1.68
N HIS A 77 -32.47 14.73 0.50
CA HIS A 77 -31.96 15.69 -0.47
C HIS A 77 -32.98 15.97 -1.60
N GLY A 78 -33.72 17.08 -1.52
CA GLY A 78 -34.59 17.58 -2.59
C GLY A 78 -33.84 18.44 -3.62
N ALA A 79 -34.30 19.66 -3.91
CA ALA A 79 -33.69 20.64 -4.85
C ALA A 79 -32.22 21.06 -4.53
N GLY A 80 -31.57 20.46 -3.54
CA GLY A 80 -30.25 20.82 -3.00
C GLY A 80 -29.05 20.47 -3.87
N LEU A 81 -29.19 19.77 -5.01
CA LEU A 81 -28.07 19.67 -5.98
C LEU A 81 -27.83 21.00 -6.73
N GLY A 82 -28.78 21.93 -6.64
CA GLY A 82 -28.63 23.31 -7.09
C GLY A 82 -27.96 24.25 -6.07
N ASP A 83 -27.54 23.74 -4.91
CA ASP A 83 -26.75 24.51 -3.94
C ASP A 83 -25.43 24.96 -4.62
N PRO A 84 -25.08 26.26 -4.60
CA PRO A 84 -23.88 26.76 -5.29
C PRO A 84 -22.56 26.12 -4.84
N ASN A 85 -22.43 25.73 -3.57
CA ASN A 85 -21.24 25.07 -3.02
C ASN A 85 -21.11 23.64 -3.56
N TRP A 86 -22.23 22.91 -3.57
CA TRP A 86 -22.28 21.57 -4.17
C TRP A 86 -22.17 21.61 -5.69
N LYS A 87 -22.76 22.59 -6.36
CA LYS A 87 -22.72 22.71 -7.82
C LYS A 87 -21.28 22.81 -8.34
N SER A 88 -20.43 23.61 -7.70
CA SER A 88 -19.02 23.73 -8.07
C SER A 88 -18.27 22.38 -7.94
N LEU A 89 -18.45 21.70 -6.80
CA LEU A 89 -17.86 20.38 -6.54
C LEU A 89 -18.40 19.31 -7.51
N LEU A 90 -19.69 19.32 -7.79
CA LEU A 90 -20.35 18.34 -8.65
C LEU A 90 -20.03 18.57 -10.13
N ASP A 91 -19.95 19.82 -10.59
CA ASP A 91 -19.54 20.15 -11.96
C ASP A 91 -18.06 19.83 -12.18
N TRP A 92 -17.20 20.10 -11.19
CA TRP A 92 -15.80 19.61 -11.21
C TRP A 92 -15.76 18.09 -11.31
N SER A 93 -16.52 17.40 -10.45
CA SER A 93 -16.49 15.96 -10.38
C SER A 93 -17.06 15.28 -11.63
N ALA A 94 -18.10 15.84 -12.25
CA ALA A 94 -18.62 15.37 -13.53
C ALA A 94 -17.58 15.44 -14.66
N ARG A 95 -16.69 16.45 -14.63
CA ARG A 95 -15.58 16.56 -15.59
C ARG A 95 -14.45 15.58 -15.28
N VAL A 96 -14.03 15.50 -14.02
CA VAL A 96 -12.85 14.71 -13.61
C VAL A 96 -13.12 13.21 -13.59
N PHE A 97 -14.32 12.80 -13.18
CA PHE A 97 -14.69 11.39 -13.01
C PHE A 97 -15.69 10.92 -14.07
N ALA A 98 -15.70 11.56 -15.24
CA ALA A 98 -16.60 11.23 -16.34
C ALA A 98 -16.51 9.76 -16.77
N GLU A 99 -15.34 9.14 -16.60
CA GLU A 99 -15.04 7.74 -16.97
C GLU A 99 -14.93 6.80 -15.76
N SER A 100 -15.15 7.30 -14.54
CA SER A 100 -15.05 6.49 -13.32
C SER A 100 -16.11 5.39 -13.28
N GLU A 101 -15.69 4.18 -12.91
CA GLU A 101 -16.58 3.05 -12.63
C GLU A 101 -17.30 3.18 -11.27
N ARG A 102 -16.90 4.13 -10.43
CA ARG A 102 -17.46 4.32 -9.07
C ARG A 102 -18.64 5.30 -9.09
N TYR A 103 -19.74 4.90 -8.42
CA TYR A 103 -20.93 5.72 -8.25
C TYR A 103 -21.12 6.20 -6.81
N HIS A 104 -21.78 7.35 -6.70
CA HIS A 104 -22.36 7.83 -5.45
C HIS A 104 -23.88 7.68 -5.51
N TYR A 105 -24.55 7.81 -4.36
CA TYR A 105 -25.96 7.46 -4.29
C TYR A 105 -26.80 8.56 -3.65
N ARG A 106 -28.00 8.79 -4.17
CA ARG A 106 -28.98 9.70 -3.58
C ARG A 106 -30.25 8.95 -3.25
N ILE A 107 -30.71 9.03 -2.01
CA ILE A 107 -31.96 8.39 -1.59
C ILE A 107 -33.13 9.32 -1.91
N VAL A 108 -34.04 8.84 -2.75
CA VAL A 108 -35.20 9.58 -3.28
C VAL A 108 -36.49 8.78 -3.08
N ARG A 109 -37.63 9.47 -3.02
CA ARG A 109 -38.93 8.79 -2.91
C ARG A 109 -39.41 8.37 -4.29
N GLU A 110 -40.02 7.21 -4.39
CA GLU A 110 -40.53 6.68 -5.67
C GLU A 110 -41.59 7.58 -6.34
N ALA A 111 -42.38 8.31 -5.54
CA ALA A 111 -43.38 9.26 -6.04
C ALA A 111 -42.77 10.55 -6.64
N ASP A 112 -41.47 10.82 -6.43
CA ASP A 112 -40.80 12.05 -6.89
C ASP A 112 -40.13 11.85 -8.26
N GLN A 113 -40.95 11.57 -9.28
CA GLN A 113 -40.55 11.19 -10.65
C GLN A 113 -39.57 12.19 -11.31
N GLU A 114 -39.70 13.49 -11.05
CA GLU A 114 -38.80 14.52 -11.56
C GLU A 114 -37.36 14.39 -11.01
N GLN A 115 -37.17 13.80 -9.83
CA GLN A 115 -35.84 13.60 -9.23
C GLN A 115 -35.19 12.27 -9.66
N LEU A 116 -35.97 11.37 -10.27
CA LEU A 116 -35.49 10.12 -10.88
C LEU A 116 -34.90 10.36 -12.26
N HIS A 117 -35.42 11.35 -12.97
CA HIS A 117 -34.93 11.81 -14.27
C HIS A 117 -34.07 13.07 -14.09
N ASP A 118 -32.90 12.91 -13.49
CA ASP A 118 -31.91 13.98 -13.30
C ASP A 118 -30.78 13.80 -14.34
N PRO A 119 -30.82 14.48 -15.50
CA PRO A 119 -29.83 14.31 -16.57
C PRO A 119 -28.41 14.70 -16.11
N ASP A 120 -28.33 15.67 -15.21
CA ASP A 120 -27.08 16.12 -14.60
C ASP A 120 -26.55 15.08 -13.60
N GLY A 121 -27.43 14.35 -12.91
CA GLY A 121 -27.07 13.29 -11.95
C GLY A 121 -26.27 12.15 -12.57
N GLN A 122 -26.65 11.70 -13.78
CA GLN A 122 -25.94 10.65 -14.50
C GLN A 122 -24.55 11.12 -14.97
N ALA A 123 -24.44 12.35 -15.48
CA ALA A 123 -23.16 12.98 -15.81
C ALA A 123 -22.26 13.18 -14.58
N ARG A 124 -22.86 13.43 -13.40
CA ARG A 124 -22.17 13.58 -12.12
C ARG A 124 -21.86 12.26 -11.41
N ARG A 125 -22.20 11.11 -12.02
CA ARG A 125 -22.03 9.74 -11.47
C ARG A 125 -22.75 9.54 -10.13
N ILE A 126 -23.94 10.13 -9.98
CA ILE A 126 -24.81 9.98 -8.81
C ILE A 126 -26.07 9.22 -9.23
N LEU A 127 -26.29 8.04 -8.66
CA LEU A 127 -27.45 7.20 -8.93
C LEU A 127 -28.55 7.41 -7.88
N PRO A 128 -29.82 7.55 -8.30
CA PRO A 128 -30.94 7.55 -7.36
C PRO A 128 -31.20 6.13 -6.83
N ILE A 129 -31.43 6.02 -5.52
CA ILE A 129 -31.95 4.84 -4.84
C ILE A 129 -33.34 5.20 -4.30
N THR A 130 -34.37 4.48 -4.74
CA THR A 130 -35.76 4.77 -4.38
C THR A 130 -36.22 4.07 -3.11
N TYR A 131 -37.04 4.76 -2.30
CA TYR A 131 -37.82 4.14 -1.24
C TYR A 131 -39.33 4.37 -1.41
N PRO A 132 -40.18 3.39 -1.01
CA PRO A 132 -41.62 3.47 -1.19
C PRO A 132 -42.34 4.20 -0.04
N GLY A 133 -43.50 4.77 -0.37
CA GLY A 133 -44.42 5.35 0.62
C GLY A 133 -44.10 6.79 1.06
N PRO A 134 -44.72 7.26 2.18
CA PRO A 134 -44.55 8.63 2.67
C PRO A 134 -43.15 8.88 3.29
N TYR A 135 -42.80 10.15 3.58
CA TYR A 135 -41.49 10.49 4.19
C TYR A 135 -41.19 9.74 5.50
N SER A 136 -42.22 9.35 6.26
CA SER A 136 -42.05 8.53 7.46
C SER A 136 -41.46 7.13 7.17
N SER A 137 -41.54 6.65 5.93
CA SER A 137 -40.91 5.41 5.47
C SER A 137 -39.39 5.51 5.32
N LEU A 138 -38.81 6.72 5.29
CA LEU A 138 -37.37 6.91 5.11
C LEU A 138 -36.56 6.26 6.25
N GLY A 139 -36.98 6.43 7.50
CA GLY A 139 -36.27 5.85 8.65
C GLY A 139 -36.22 4.32 8.61
N PRO A 140 -37.37 3.62 8.45
CA PRO A 140 -37.40 2.17 8.21
C PRO A 140 -36.56 1.73 7.01
N PHE A 141 -36.62 2.46 5.89
CA PHE A 141 -35.83 2.16 4.70
C PHE A 141 -34.32 2.27 4.96
N LEU A 142 -33.87 3.35 5.60
CA LEU A 142 -32.45 3.51 5.96
C LEU A 142 -31.96 2.36 6.84
N ARG A 143 -32.79 1.88 7.78
CA ARG A 143 -32.46 0.70 8.60
C ARG A 143 -32.39 -0.59 7.78
N SER A 144 -33.17 -0.71 6.71
CA SER A 144 -33.15 -1.90 5.84
C SER A 144 -31.90 -1.99 4.95
N ILE A 145 -31.29 -0.86 4.60
CA ILE A 145 -30.07 -0.82 3.77
C ILE A 145 -28.79 -0.76 4.62
N VAL A 146 -28.93 -0.46 5.91
CA VAL A 146 -27.85 -0.66 6.89
C VAL A 146 -27.78 -2.15 7.16
N PRO A 147 -26.62 -2.81 6.94
CA PRO A 147 -26.50 -4.23 7.21
C PRO A 147 -26.78 -4.49 8.68
N THR A 148 -27.90 -5.15 8.97
CA THR A 148 -28.15 -5.80 10.25
C THR A 148 -27.04 -6.84 10.43
N GLY A 149 -26.48 -6.91 11.63
CA GLY A 149 -25.30 -7.73 11.95
C GLY A 149 -25.50 -9.25 11.86
N ASN A 150 -26.32 -9.73 10.92
CA ASN A 150 -26.52 -11.13 10.57
C ASN A 150 -27.00 -11.35 9.11
N GLU A 151 -27.00 -10.34 8.23
CA GLU A 151 -27.50 -10.44 6.83
C GLU A 151 -26.47 -9.95 5.78
N ARG A 152 -25.18 -10.26 6.00
CA ARG A 152 -24.16 -10.25 4.91
C ARG A 152 -23.66 -11.64 4.58
N ASP A 153 -24.46 -12.63 4.91
CA ASP A 153 -24.32 -14.01 4.51
C ASP A 153 -25.74 -14.56 4.31
N GLN A 154 -25.97 -15.30 3.23
CA GLN A 154 -27.26 -15.85 2.75
C GLN A 154 -28.11 -14.93 1.84
N THR A 155 -27.82 -14.95 0.54
CA THR A 155 -28.67 -15.60 -0.49
C THR A 155 -28.25 -15.16 -1.90
N GLU A 156 -27.43 -15.96 -2.57
CA GLU A 156 -27.76 -16.28 -3.97
C GLU A 156 -28.45 -17.65 -3.95
N ASP A 157 -29.78 -17.64 -3.90
CA ASP A 157 -30.55 -18.58 -4.71
C ASP A 157 -31.98 -18.05 -5.03
N ARG A 158 -32.12 -17.58 -6.29
CA ARG A 158 -33.28 -17.67 -7.23
C ARG A 158 -34.52 -16.76 -7.07
N PRO A 159 -35.30 -16.51 -8.16
CA PRO A 159 -35.22 -17.06 -9.52
C PRO A 159 -35.09 -16.01 -10.66
N VAL A 160 -34.45 -16.43 -11.75
CA VAL A 160 -34.43 -15.74 -13.06
C VAL A 160 -35.78 -15.93 -13.75
N ALA A 161 -36.42 -14.82 -14.14
CA ALA A 161 -37.52 -14.83 -15.09
C ALA A 161 -36.96 -14.83 -16.52
N THR A 162 -37.44 -15.81 -17.29
CA THR A 162 -37.05 -16.19 -18.65
C THR A 162 -37.11 -15.05 -19.67
N SER A 163 -36.03 -14.85 -20.43
CA SER A 163 -36.11 -14.69 -21.89
C SER A 163 -34.75 -14.97 -22.56
N GLY A 164 -34.75 -15.86 -23.55
CA GLY A 164 -33.72 -15.97 -24.59
C GLY A 164 -32.51 -16.86 -24.31
N PHE A 165 -32.50 -18.05 -24.91
CA PHE A 165 -31.37 -18.97 -24.94
C PHE A 165 -30.10 -18.33 -25.50
N GLY A 166 -29.04 -18.28 -24.68
CA GLY A 166 -27.65 -18.11 -25.10
C GLY A 166 -26.78 -18.82 -24.08
N ALA A 167 -26.03 -19.84 -24.51
CA ALA A 167 -25.23 -20.68 -23.62
C ALA A 167 -24.28 -19.85 -22.75
N GLU A 168 -24.40 -20.03 -21.44
CA GLU A 168 -23.55 -19.41 -20.41
C GLU A 168 -22.10 -19.88 -20.63
N ALA A 169 -21.18 -18.93 -20.78
CA ALA A 169 -19.76 -19.25 -20.92
C ALA A 169 -19.26 -19.89 -19.62
N PRO A 170 -18.49 -20.98 -19.68
CA PRO A 170 -17.95 -21.63 -18.48
C PRO A 170 -17.06 -20.65 -17.67
N PRO A 171 -17.00 -20.79 -16.34
CA PRO A 171 -16.11 -19.96 -15.52
C PRO A 171 -14.67 -20.07 -16.04
N PRO A 172 -13.89 -18.97 -16.02
CA PRO A 172 -12.53 -18.98 -16.54
C PRO A 172 -11.72 -20.06 -15.81
N THR A 173 -11.09 -20.93 -16.60
CA THR A 173 -10.20 -21.97 -16.10
C THR A 173 -9.03 -21.30 -15.37
N ARG A 174 -8.82 -21.64 -14.09
CA ARG A 174 -7.62 -21.23 -13.36
C ARG A 174 -6.56 -22.31 -13.49
N ARG A 175 -5.34 -21.90 -13.81
CA ARG A 175 -4.19 -22.80 -13.81
C ARG A 175 -3.67 -22.97 -12.39
N HIS A 176 -3.48 -24.23 -11.99
CA HIS A 176 -2.96 -24.58 -10.67
C HIS A 176 -1.47 -24.91 -10.80
N VAL A 177 -0.61 -24.12 -10.18
CA VAL A 177 0.85 -24.30 -10.20
C VAL A 177 1.31 -24.76 -8.83
N LEU A 178 1.95 -25.92 -8.75
CA LEU A 178 2.42 -26.47 -7.48
C LEU A 178 3.85 -25.98 -7.17
N LEU A 179 4.02 -25.39 -5.98
CA LEU A 179 5.32 -25.10 -5.38
C LEU A 179 5.59 -26.14 -4.29
N LEU A 180 6.43 -27.12 -4.62
CA LEU A 180 6.71 -28.27 -3.77
C LEU A 180 8.03 -28.08 -3.02
N VAL A 181 7.98 -28.09 -1.68
CA VAL A 181 9.12 -27.74 -0.83
C VAL A 181 9.58 -28.92 0.00
N HIS A 182 10.84 -29.33 -0.15
CA HIS A 182 11.48 -30.39 0.63
C HIS A 182 12.82 -29.91 1.18
N VAL A 183 12.78 -29.27 2.35
CA VAL A 183 13.98 -28.73 3.01
C VAL A 183 14.07 -29.27 4.42
N GLY A 184 15.13 -30.01 4.75
CA GLY A 184 15.33 -30.53 6.10
C GLY A 184 16.00 -31.89 6.14
N ASP A 185 15.73 -32.65 7.18
CA ASP A 185 16.35 -33.95 7.43
C ASP A 185 15.89 -35.03 6.43
N GLU A 186 16.76 -35.98 6.09
CA GLU A 186 16.44 -37.14 5.23
C GLU A 186 15.26 -37.98 5.76
N ARG A 187 14.98 -37.88 7.06
CA ARG A 187 13.81 -38.51 7.71
C ARG A 187 12.47 -37.91 7.28
N TYR A 188 12.44 -36.73 6.66
CA TYR A 188 11.21 -36.22 6.05
C TYR A 188 10.91 -37.00 4.77
N THR A 189 9.98 -37.97 4.86
CA THR A 189 9.46 -38.64 3.66
C THR A 189 8.93 -37.60 2.67
N PRO A 190 9.53 -37.46 1.47
CA PRO A 190 9.07 -36.48 0.49
C PRO A 190 7.65 -36.80 0.03
N THR A 191 6.88 -35.77 -0.28
CA THR A 191 5.52 -35.88 -0.81
C THR A 191 5.61 -35.77 -2.33
N SER A 192 4.91 -36.64 -3.08
CA SER A 192 4.89 -36.49 -4.55
C SER A 192 3.81 -35.50 -5.01
N PRO A 193 3.99 -34.82 -6.16
CA PRO A 193 2.95 -33.97 -6.75
C PRO A 193 1.61 -34.68 -6.91
N GLN A 194 1.62 -35.97 -7.28
CA GLN A 194 0.41 -36.78 -7.43
C GLN A 194 -0.28 -37.03 -6.09
N ALA A 195 0.49 -37.19 -5.01
CA ALA A 195 -0.08 -37.31 -3.67
C ALA A 195 -0.73 -35.98 -3.25
N VAL A 196 -0.05 -34.84 -3.44
CA VAL A 196 -0.64 -33.52 -3.16
C VAL A 196 -1.94 -33.34 -3.94
N GLN A 197 -1.91 -33.57 -5.25
CA GLN A 197 -3.08 -33.40 -6.10
C GLN A 197 -4.26 -34.30 -5.68
N ARG A 198 -3.99 -35.58 -5.40
CA ARG A 198 -5.02 -36.54 -4.99
C ARG A 198 -5.61 -36.20 -3.63
N TYR A 199 -4.77 -35.94 -2.64
CA TYR A 199 -5.22 -35.82 -1.24
C TYR A 199 -5.74 -34.43 -0.90
N ALA A 200 -5.22 -33.39 -1.55
CA ALA A 200 -5.74 -32.05 -1.41
C ALA A 200 -6.88 -31.77 -2.39
N GLU A 201 -7.37 -32.76 -3.15
CA GLU A 201 -8.49 -32.65 -4.09
C GLU A 201 -8.31 -31.48 -5.07
N LEU A 202 -7.15 -31.45 -5.72
CA LEU A 202 -6.78 -30.38 -6.64
C LEU A 202 -7.19 -30.73 -8.08
N PRO A 203 -7.57 -29.73 -8.88
CA PRO A 203 -7.62 -29.87 -10.34
C PRO A 203 -6.26 -30.30 -10.92
N PRO A 204 -6.21 -30.69 -12.21
CA PRO A 204 -4.95 -30.94 -12.90
C PRO A 204 -3.94 -29.81 -12.69
N LEU A 205 -2.74 -30.19 -12.23
CA LEU A 205 -1.63 -29.26 -12.08
C LEU A 205 -1.13 -28.85 -13.46
N ALA A 206 -1.01 -27.55 -13.69
CA ALA A 206 -0.51 -26.99 -14.93
C ALA A 206 1.03 -27.06 -14.98
N GLU A 207 1.69 -26.87 -13.84
CA GLU A 207 3.15 -26.96 -13.71
C GLU A 207 3.54 -27.26 -12.25
N VAL A 208 4.75 -27.80 -12.06
CA VAL A 208 5.33 -28.08 -10.74
C VAL A 208 6.74 -27.50 -10.66
N PHE A 209 6.96 -26.59 -9.71
CA PHE A 209 8.29 -26.11 -9.35
C PHE A 209 8.68 -26.67 -7.98
N GLU A 210 9.95 -27.05 -7.84
CA GLU A 210 10.40 -27.77 -6.66
C GLU A 210 11.66 -27.15 -6.05
N ALA A 211 11.66 -26.97 -4.73
CA ALA A 211 12.84 -26.60 -3.94
C ALA A 211 13.23 -27.78 -3.03
N ARG A 212 14.46 -28.30 -3.22
CA ARG A 212 15.01 -29.41 -2.40
C ARG A 212 16.33 -29.02 -1.74
N HIS A 213 16.48 -29.28 -0.45
CA HIS A 213 17.76 -29.22 0.26
C HIS A 213 17.78 -30.15 1.48
N SER A 214 18.81 -30.99 1.61
CA SER A 214 18.98 -31.89 2.78
C SER A 214 19.87 -31.24 3.83
N MET A 215 19.45 -31.23 5.10
CA MET A 215 20.22 -30.65 6.20
C MET A 215 19.88 -31.26 7.57
N ASN A 216 20.85 -31.26 8.48
CA ASN A 216 20.65 -31.71 9.86
C ASN A 216 19.94 -30.64 10.69
N LEU A 217 18.65 -30.82 10.99
CA LEU A 217 17.87 -29.84 11.76
C LEU A 217 18.21 -29.79 13.25
N SER A 218 18.98 -30.75 13.78
CA SER A 218 19.45 -30.71 15.17
C SER A 218 20.70 -29.84 15.35
N ASP A 219 21.45 -29.61 14.28
CA ASP A 219 22.64 -28.74 14.26
C ASP A 219 22.82 -28.14 12.85
N PRO A 220 21.95 -27.21 12.44
CA PRO A 220 21.95 -26.70 11.08
C PRO A 220 23.08 -25.69 10.85
N GLY A 221 23.85 -25.88 9.77
CA GLY A 221 24.93 -24.96 9.41
C GLY A 221 24.43 -23.71 8.68
N VAL A 222 25.17 -22.60 8.80
CA VAL A 222 24.88 -21.36 8.04
C VAL A 222 24.80 -21.61 6.53
N ARG A 223 25.67 -22.48 6.01
CA ARG A 223 25.66 -22.85 4.58
C ARG A 223 24.39 -23.61 4.18
N ASP A 224 23.82 -24.42 5.07
CA ASP A 224 22.59 -25.16 4.77
C ASP A 224 21.41 -24.20 4.56
N TRP A 225 21.28 -23.21 5.44
CA TRP A 225 20.26 -22.17 5.29
C TRP A 225 20.46 -21.33 4.04
N GLN A 226 21.70 -21.03 3.65
CA GLN A 226 22.00 -20.34 2.40
C GLN A 226 21.64 -21.16 1.16
N GLN A 227 21.88 -22.47 1.17
CA GLN A 227 21.48 -23.34 0.05
C GLN A 227 19.95 -23.49 -0.03
N ALA A 228 19.29 -23.60 1.12
CA ALA A 228 17.84 -23.60 1.20
C ALA A 228 17.23 -22.30 0.63
N SER A 229 17.75 -21.12 0.98
CA SER A 229 17.24 -19.85 0.43
C SER A 229 17.42 -19.77 -1.09
N ILE A 230 18.59 -20.16 -1.62
CA ILE A 230 18.84 -20.18 -3.07
C ILE A 230 17.85 -21.09 -3.80
N ALA A 231 17.56 -22.28 -3.24
CA ALA A 231 16.60 -23.21 -3.83
C ALA A 231 15.17 -22.65 -3.84
N LEU A 232 14.75 -22.01 -2.74
CA LEU A 232 13.42 -21.39 -2.62
C LEU A 232 13.27 -20.20 -3.58
N ASP A 233 14.27 -19.33 -3.64
CA ASP A 233 14.28 -18.14 -4.51
C ASP A 233 14.20 -18.53 -5.98
N ARG A 234 15.00 -19.53 -6.38
CA ARG A 234 14.97 -20.05 -7.75
C ARG A 234 13.60 -20.63 -8.10
N MET A 235 12.99 -21.40 -7.20
CA MET A 235 11.65 -21.97 -7.40
C MET A 235 10.61 -20.86 -7.58
N LEU A 236 10.67 -19.80 -6.77
CA LEU A 236 9.79 -18.63 -6.90
C LEU A 236 10.03 -17.86 -8.20
N ASP A 237 11.29 -17.66 -8.61
CA ASP A 237 11.64 -16.99 -9.87
C ASP A 237 11.11 -17.75 -11.10
N GLU A 238 11.20 -19.08 -11.08
CA GLU A 238 10.66 -19.94 -12.13
C GLU A 238 9.12 -19.87 -12.17
N ALA A 239 8.47 -19.91 -11.01
CA ALA A 239 7.02 -19.79 -10.88
C ALA A 239 6.48 -18.41 -11.32
N ALA A 240 7.17 -17.33 -10.95
CA ALA A 240 6.82 -15.97 -11.34
C ALA A 240 6.91 -15.78 -12.86
N ARG A 241 8.00 -16.26 -13.49
CA ARG A 241 8.16 -16.22 -14.95
C ARG A 241 7.08 -17.01 -15.67
N TYR A 242 6.71 -18.19 -15.14
CA TYR A 242 5.62 -18.96 -15.70
C TYR A 242 4.30 -18.19 -15.63
N ALA A 243 3.99 -17.57 -14.48
CA ALA A 243 2.77 -16.79 -14.31
C ALA A 243 2.71 -15.58 -15.25
N MET A 244 3.82 -14.85 -15.45
CA MET A 244 3.90 -13.74 -16.40
C MET A 244 3.67 -14.15 -17.85
N SER A 245 3.93 -15.41 -18.19
CA SER A 245 3.71 -15.96 -19.54
C SER A 245 2.30 -16.53 -19.76
N SER A 246 1.45 -16.53 -18.73
CA SER A 246 0.11 -17.12 -18.75
C SER A 246 -0.96 -16.05 -18.89
N ASP A 247 -1.83 -16.18 -19.90
CA ASP A 247 -3.03 -15.35 -20.06
C ASP A 247 -4.17 -15.77 -19.10
N GLU A 248 -4.05 -16.92 -18.44
CA GLU A 248 -5.02 -17.45 -17.48
C GLU A 248 -4.60 -17.12 -16.03
N PRO A 249 -5.55 -16.77 -15.14
CA PRO A 249 -5.25 -16.53 -13.72
C PRO A 249 -4.63 -17.75 -13.02
N ILE A 250 -3.59 -17.49 -12.23
CA ILE A 250 -2.83 -18.54 -11.52
C ILE A 250 -3.32 -18.72 -10.08
N THR A 251 -3.44 -19.99 -9.67
CA THR A 251 -3.49 -20.39 -8.27
C THR A 251 -2.22 -21.15 -7.92
N PHE A 252 -1.39 -20.57 -7.06
CA PHE A 252 -0.20 -21.22 -6.54
C PHE A 252 -0.57 -22.13 -5.39
N VAL A 253 -0.21 -23.40 -5.49
CA VAL A 253 -0.43 -24.40 -4.44
C VAL A 253 0.88 -24.59 -3.70
N ILE A 254 0.91 -24.36 -2.39
CA ILE A 254 2.10 -24.58 -1.55
C ILE A 254 1.95 -25.91 -0.82
N ALA A 255 2.92 -26.80 -0.97
CA ALA A 255 2.92 -28.11 -0.29
C ALA A 255 4.35 -28.58 0.02
N GLY A 256 4.48 -29.53 0.95
CA GLY A 256 5.74 -30.25 1.19
C GLY A 256 6.19 -30.29 2.64
N ARG A 257 7.45 -30.63 2.89
CA ARG A 257 7.99 -30.80 4.25
C ARG A 257 9.21 -29.94 4.47
N ALA A 258 9.09 -29.00 5.40
CA ALA A 258 10.16 -28.10 5.79
C ALA A 258 9.95 -27.54 7.21
N PRO A 259 11.00 -27.06 7.88
CA PRO A 259 10.86 -26.37 9.17
C PRO A 259 10.18 -25.00 9.01
N HIS A 260 9.61 -24.45 10.10
CA HIS A 260 8.85 -23.18 10.05
C HIS A 260 9.58 -22.00 9.39
N PRO A 261 10.90 -21.79 9.58
CA PRO A 261 11.63 -20.73 8.88
C PRO A 261 11.52 -20.80 7.36
N VAL A 262 11.47 -22.01 6.79
CA VAL A 262 11.33 -22.20 5.34
C VAL A 262 9.97 -21.73 4.84
N PHE A 263 8.89 -22.12 5.51
CA PHE A 263 7.56 -21.68 5.13
C PHE A 263 7.38 -20.18 5.33
N ALA A 264 7.87 -19.62 6.44
CA ALA A 264 7.81 -18.19 6.69
C ALA A 264 8.64 -17.38 5.68
N TYR A 265 9.86 -17.81 5.37
CA TYR A 265 10.67 -17.20 4.32
C TYR A 265 9.99 -17.29 2.94
N LEU A 266 9.43 -18.46 2.61
CA LEU A 266 8.70 -18.65 1.35
C LEU A 266 7.51 -17.70 1.26
N GLY A 267 6.72 -17.55 2.33
CA GLY A 267 5.61 -16.59 2.36
C GLY A 267 6.08 -15.15 2.20
N TYR A 268 7.14 -14.78 2.91
CA TYR A 268 7.77 -13.46 2.83
C TYR A 268 8.22 -13.12 1.41
N ARG A 269 8.86 -14.07 0.72
CA ARG A 269 9.32 -13.89 -0.67
C ARG A 269 8.19 -14.00 -1.70
N ALA A 270 7.22 -14.88 -1.49
CA ALA A 270 6.08 -15.05 -2.38
C ALA A 270 5.27 -13.76 -2.53
N ARG A 271 5.09 -12.98 -1.45
CA ARG A 271 4.40 -11.67 -1.49
C ARG A 271 5.02 -10.70 -2.50
N LEU A 272 6.33 -10.79 -2.72
CA LEU A 272 7.10 -9.91 -3.62
C LEU A 272 7.16 -10.43 -5.06
N MET A 273 6.95 -11.72 -5.27
CA MET A 273 7.33 -12.39 -6.53
C MET A 273 6.13 -13.01 -7.26
N LEU A 274 5.06 -13.37 -6.55
CA LEU A 274 3.94 -14.11 -7.12
C LEU A 274 2.70 -13.22 -7.22
N GLU A 275 2.15 -13.13 -8.44
CA GLU A 275 0.85 -12.51 -8.71
C GLU A 275 -0.20 -13.61 -8.93
N GLY A 276 -1.12 -13.78 -7.99
CA GLY A 276 -2.14 -14.82 -8.04
C GLY A 276 -2.77 -15.12 -6.69
N SER A 277 -3.64 -16.14 -6.63
CA SER A 277 -4.15 -16.64 -5.35
C SER A 277 -3.31 -17.80 -4.83
N ILE A 278 -3.13 -17.89 -3.51
CA ILE A 278 -2.32 -18.91 -2.86
C ILE A 278 -3.23 -19.88 -2.11
N LEU A 279 -3.09 -21.17 -2.41
CA LEU A 279 -3.69 -22.29 -1.70
C LEU A 279 -2.59 -23.03 -0.94
N PHE A 280 -2.67 -23.10 0.38
CA PHE A 280 -1.77 -23.95 1.15
C PHE A 280 -2.40 -25.32 1.32
N ALA A 281 -1.76 -26.36 0.80
CA ALA A 281 -2.26 -27.73 0.77
C ALA A 281 -1.18 -28.67 1.29
N ASN A 282 -1.15 -28.92 2.60
CA ASN A 282 -0.02 -29.61 3.22
C ASN A 282 -0.43 -30.62 4.29
N LYS A 283 0.46 -31.58 4.57
CA LYS A 283 0.23 -32.65 5.52
C LYS A 283 1.24 -32.60 6.67
N PHE A 284 0.76 -32.32 7.87
CA PHE A 284 1.50 -32.47 9.11
C PHE A 284 0.76 -33.47 10.01
N ASP A 285 1.48 -34.52 10.46
CA ASP A 285 1.07 -35.61 11.38
C ASP A 285 -0.32 -36.31 11.28
N GLY A 286 -1.18 -35.96 10.32
CA GLY A 286 -2.52 -36.51 10.24
C GLY A 286 -3.28 -36.06 9.00
N ALA A 287 -4.31 -35.24 9.19
CA ALA A 287 -5.17 -34.69 8.15
C ALA A 287 -4.41 -33.71 7.23
N TRP A 288 -4.95 -33.46 6.04
CA TRP A 288 -4.42 -32.45 5.12
C TRP A 288 -5.03 -31.09 5.46
N ASP A 289 -4.17 -30.12 5.73
CA ASP A 289 -4.57 -28.72 5.81
C ASP A 289 -4.81 -28.21 4.39
N ARG A 290 -5.98 -27.62 4.17
CA ARG A 290 -6.33 -26.92 2.95
C ARG A 290 -6.80 -25.51 3.32
N ILE A 291 -5.94 -24.52 3.12
CA ILE A 291 -6.12 -23.14 3.58
C ILE A 291 -6.11 -22.22 2.35
N GLY A 292 -7.23 -21.56 2.08
CA GLY A 292 -7.43 -20.73 0.89
C GLY A 292 -8.16 -21.44 -0.26
N PRO A 293 -8.11 -20.88 -1.49
CA PRO A 293 -7.12 -19.92 -1.98
C PRO A 293 -7.39 -18.46 -1.59
N PHE A 294 -6.33 -17.70 -1.25
CA PHE A 294 -6.40 -16.27 -0.91
C PHE A 294 -5.37 -15.46 -1.70
N ARG A 295 -5.70 -14.23 -2.14
CA ARG A 295 -4.72 -13.29 -2.73
C ARG A 295 -3.91 -12.54 -1.67
N GLY A 296 -4.38 -12.53 -0.43
CA GLY A 296 -3.72 -11.88 0.69
C GLY A 296 -4.69 -11.65 1.85
N PRO A 297 -4.29 -10.87 2.87
CA PRO A 297 -5.07 -10.71 4.10
C PRO A 297 -6.49 -10.17 3.94
N ARG A 298 -6.76 -9.45 2.85
CA ARG A 298 -8.11 -8.94 2.53
C ARG A 298 -9.11 -10.04 2.18
N ASP A 299 -8.63 -11.21 1.76
CA ASP A 299 -9.45 -12.35 1.35
C ASP A 299 -9.64 -13.35 2.51
N PHE A 300 -9.01 -13.14 3.67
CA PHE A 300 -9.15 -14.05 4.80
C PHE A 300 -10.59 -14.05 5.34
N PRO A 301 -11.10 -15.22 5.77
CA PRO A 301 -12.44 -15.33 6.32
C PRO A 301 -12.56 -14.51 7.62
N ARG A 302 -13.72 -13.89 7.81
CA ARG A 302 -14.04 -13.12 9.02
C ARG A 302 -14.67 -14.05 10.04
N SER A 303 -14.10 -14.07 11.25
CA SER A 303 -14.66 -14.82 12.37
C SER A 303 -14.88 -13.90 13.58
N HIS A 304 -15.97 -14.14 14.30
CA HIS A 304 -16.29 -13.48 15.57
C HIS A 304 -15.66 -14.17 16.78
N VAL A 305 -15.05 -15.36 16.57
CA VAL A 305 -14.34 -16.12 17.60
C VAL A 305 -12.87 -16.11 17.23
N THR A 306 -12.10 -15.28 17.95
CA THR A 306 -10.65 -15.19 17.79
C THR A 306 -9.96 -16.09 18.80
N LYS A 307 -9.07 -16.97 18.33
CA LYS A 307 -8.25 -17.83 19.19
C LYS A 307 -6.87 -17.21 19.51
N LEU A 308 -6.50 -16.11 18.85
CA LEU A 308 -5.19 -15.46 18.93
C LEU A 308 -5.27 -14.02 19.47
N GLU A 309 -4.44 -13.69 20.46
CA GLU A 309 -4.32 -12.36 21.04
C GLU A 309 -2.87 -11.86 21.00
N VAL A 310 -2.72 -10.54 20.95
CA VAL A 310 -1.41 -9.88 21.13
C VAL A 310 -1.20 -9.64 22.61
N GLU A 311 -0.05 -10.09 23.13
CA GLU A 311 0.38 -9.78 24.50
C GLU A 311 0.54 -8.26 24.68
N ASP A 312 -0.09 -7.73 25.72
CA ASP A 312 -0.09 -6.30 26.04
C ASP A 312 0.00 -6.09 27.56
N PRO A 313 1.01 -5.36 28.08
CA PRO A 313 2.11 -4.72 27.36
C PRO A 313 3.17 -5.71 26.85
N PRO A 314 3.94 -5.35 25.80
CA PRO A 314 5.06 -6.16 25.34
C PRO A 314 6.22 -6.15 26.34
N GLU A 315 7.14 -7.10 26.21
CA GLU A 315 8.36 -7.15 27.03
C GLU A 315 9.41 -6.20 26.46
N ILE A 316 9.51 -4.99 27.02
CA ILE A 316 10.52 -3.99 26.64
C ILE A 316 11.79 -4.20 27.46
N ILE A 317 12.90 -4.46 26.79
CA ILE A 317 14.22 -4.69 27.41
C ILE A 317 15.06 -3.42 27.41
N GLN A 318 15.10 -2.70 26.28
CA GLN A 318 15.76 -1.41 26.14
C GLN A 318 15.11 -0.60 25.02
N ARG A 319 15.18 0.74 25.13
CA ARG A 319 14.61 1.66 24.13
C ARG A 319 15.61 2.12 23.07
N ASN A 320 16.88 1.70 23.18
CA ASN A 320 17.95 2.03 22.23
C ASN A 320 17.86 1.17 20.95
N PRO A 321 18.52 1.59 19.85
CA PRO A 321 18.57 0.82 18.61
C PRO A 321 19.06 -0.60 18.85
N GLY A 322 18.30 -1.56 18.36
CA GLY A 322 18.54 -2.98 18.53
C GLY A 322 17.46 -3.80 17.83
N VAL A 323 17.48 -5.10 18.06
CA VAL A 323 16.65 -6.07 17.35
C VAL A 323 15.37 -6.29 18.15
N ILE A 324 14.23 -6.36 17.47
CA ILE A 324 12.99 -6.77 18.10
C ILE A 324 12.71 -8.24 17.80
N THR A 325 12.04 -8.94 18.72
CA THR A 325 11.54 -10.29 18.48
C THR A 325 10.03 -10.28 18.33
N LEU A 326 9.51 -10.89 17.27
CA LEU A 326 8.10 -11.27 17.16
C LEU A 326 7.99 -12.78 17.34
N PHE A 327 7.28 -13.20 18.38
CA PHE A 327 6.95 -14.60 18.60
C PHE A 327 5.48 -14.86 18.25
N ILE A 328 5.24 -15.84 17.37
CA ILE A 328 3.88 -16.30 17.05
C ILE A 328 3.77 -17.77 17.47
N THR A 329 2.76 -18.10 18.27
CA THR A 329 2.55 -19.45 18.80
C THR A 329 1.10 -19.89 18.71
N SER A 330 0.89 -21.17 18.38
CA SER A 330 -0.38 -21.89 18.48
C SER A 330 -0.42 -22.85 19.67
N SER A 331 0.55 -22.75 20.60
CA SER A 331 0.69 -23.68 21.72
C SER A 331 0.83 -22.90 23.02
N VAL A 332 -0.10 -23.14 23.95
CA VAL A 332 -0.09 -22.57 25.31
C VAL A 332 1.14 -23.02 26.13
N GLU A 333 1.71 -24.19 25.80
CA GLU A 333 2.89 -24.76 26.47
C GLU A 333 4.20 -24.16 25.95
N HIS A 334 4.19 -23.63 24.71
CA HIS A 334 5.38 -23.09 24.07
C HIS A 334 5.35 -21.58 24.19
N LYS A 335 5.94 -21.08 25.27
CA LYS A 335 6.27 -19.67 25.43
C LYS A 335 7.64 -19.43 24.81
N CYS A 336 7.86 -18.25 24.23
CA CYS A 336 9.20 -17.81 23.83
C CYS A 336 9.78 -16.95 24.96
N PRO A 337 10.47 -17.57 25.93
CA PRO A 337 11.16 -16.81 26.95
C PRO A 337 12.37 -16.11 26.33
N ARG A 338 12.76 -14.97 26.89
CA ARG A 338 13.93 -14.21 26.46
C ARG A 338 15.19 -15.06 26.26
N HIS A 339 15.49 -15.96 27.21
CA HIS A 339 16.66 -16.84 27.15
C HIS A 339 16.66 -17.85 25.98
N ALA A 340 15.52 -18.05 25.30
CA ALA A 340 15.44 -18.94 24.14
C ALA A 340 15.95 -18.29 22.85
N VAL A 341 15.94 -16.94 22.76
CA VAL A 341 16.30 -16.17 21.56
C VAL A 341 17.50 -15.26 21.77
N GLU A 342 17.66 -14.71 22.98
CA GLU A 342 18.71 -13.75 23.31
C GLU A 342 20.14 -14.24 22.99
N PRO A 343 20.55 -15.48 23.34
CA PRO A 343 21.90 -15.95 23.02
C PRO A 343 22.21 -15.94 21.52
N THR A 344 21.20 -16.25 20.69
CA THR A 344 21.34 -16.25 19.23
C THR A 344 21.49 -14.82 18.70
N ILE A 345 20.71 -13.87 19.23
CA ILE A 345 20.82 -12.45 18.87
C ILE A 345 22.18 -11.88 19.30
N GLU A 346 22.61 -12.15 20.52
CA GLU A 346 23.91 -11.69 21.04
C GLU A 346 25.08 -12.29 20.26
N SER A 347 25.01 -13.56 19.87
CA SER A 347 26.04 -14.22 19.06
C SER A 347 26.23 -13.58 17.68
N SER A 348 25.19 -12.88 17.18
CA SER A 348 25.27 -12.09 15.93
C SER A 348 25.85 -10.68 16.12
N GLY A 349 26.30 -10.34 17.34
CA GLY A 349 26.83 -9.02 17.68
C GLY A 349 25.75 -7.95 17.84
N ARG A 350 24.50 -8.37 18.07
CA ARG A 350 23.33 -7.49 18.16
C ARG A 350 22.73 -7.53 19.57
N SER A 351 21.96 -6.52 19.94
CA SER A 351 21.26 -6.45 21.23
C SER A 351 19.76 -6.54 21.04
N LEU A 352 19.07 -7.21 21.96
CA LEU A 352 17.61 -7.36 21.93
C LEU A 352 16.94 -6.16 22.61
N SER A 353 16.00 -5.51 21.93
CA SER A 353 15.29 -4.32 22.42
C SER A 353 13.91 -4.62 22.98
N ALA A 354 13.14 -5.49 22.33
CA ALA A 354 11.78 -5.85 22.78
C ALA A 354 11.37 -7.25 22.29
N ILE A 355 10.43 -7.87 23.01
CA ILE A 355 9.75 -9.10 22.59
C ILE A 355 8.24 -8.84 22.52
N TYR A 356 7.67 -9.04 21.34
CA TYR A 356 6.24 -9.02 21.06
C TYR A 356 5.74 -10.45 20.89
N ARG A 357 4.55 -10.76 21.39
CA ARG A 357 3.98 -12.10 21.28
C ARG A 357 2.56 -12.05 20.73
N ILE A 358 2.27 -12.98 19.83
CA ILE A 358 0.93 -13.30 19.33
C ILE A 358 0.71 -14.78 19.65
N GLY A 359 -0.30 -15.09 20.44
CA GLY A 359 -0.55 -16.46 20.89
C GLY A 359 -1.97 -16.67 21.34
N HIS A 360 -2.27 -17.82 21.95
CA HIS A 360 -3.61 -18.08 22.45
C HIS A 360 -4.10 -17.03 23.45
N ASP A 361 -5.41 -16.79 23.45
CA ASP A 361 -6.09 -15.95 24.43
C ASP A 361 -5.80 -16.39 25.88
N ALA A 362 -6.01 -15.49 26.84
CA ALA A 362 -5.79 -15.79 28.26
C ALA A 362 -6.61 -16.98 28.79
N ASN A 363 -7.64 -17.42 28.05
CA ASN A 363 -8.50 -18.56 28.37
C ASN A 363 -7.94 -19.90 27.86
N GLY A 364 -6.87 -19.89 27.07
CA GLY A 364 -6.12 -21.09 26.69
C GLY A 364 -6.91 -22.11 25.88
N ARG A 365 -7.84 -21.65 25.02
CA ARG A 365 -8.65 -22.56 24.20
C ARG A 365 -7.79 -23.44 23.30
N THR A 366 -7.82 -24.75 23.54
CA THR A 366 -6.97 -25.77 22.88
C THR A 366 -7.51 -26.30 21.56
N ASN A 367 -8.49 -25.64 20.94
CA ASN A 367 -9.01 -26.09 19.65
C ASN A 367 -7.96 -25.87 18.55
N PRO A 368 -7.83 -26.80 17.58
CA PRO A 368 -6.94 -26.64 16.44
C PRO A 368 -7.19 -25.31 15.72
N LEU A 369 -6.12 -24.66 15.28
CA LEU A 369 -6.21 -23.47 14.44
C LEU A 369 -6.72 -23.85 13.05
N ASP A 370 -7.49 -22.97 12.44
CA ASP A 370 -8.04 -23.12 11.09
C ASP A 370 -7.95 -21.78 10.33
N GLU A 371 -8.41 -21.75 9.07
CA GLU A 371 -8.30 -20.55 8.23
C GLU A 371 -9.00 -19.30 8.80
N ASN A 372 -9.98 -19.46 9.69
CA ASN A 372 -10.65 -18.35 10.36
C ASN A 372 -9.76 -17.60 11.35
N ASP A 373 -8.65 -18.22 11.78
CA ASP A 373 -7.69 -17.60 12.69
C ASP A 373 -6.68 -16.68 11.97
N LEU A 374 -6.63 -16.72 10.62
CA LEU A 374 -5.71 -15.91 9.82
C LEU A 374 -5.94 -14.41 9.96
N LEU A 375 -7.20 -13.97 10.02
CA LEU A 375 -7.53 -12.56 10.16
C LEU A 375 -7.09 -12.02 11.52
N ALA A 376 -7.29 -12.77 12.60
CA ALA A 376 -6.83 -12.39 13.93
C ALA A 376 -5.29 -12.29 13.99
N MET A 377 -4.58 -13.21 13.32
CA MET A 377 -3.13 -13.12 13.18
C MET A 377 -2.71 -11.86 12.40
N ALA A 378 -3.42 -11.53 11.30
CA ALA A 378 -3.16 -10.34 10.52
C ALA A 378 -3.34 -9.06 11.34
N GLU A 379 -4.46 -8.94 12.05
CA GLU A 379 -4.75 -7.82 12.96
C GLU A 379 -3.71 -7.74 14.09
N GLY A 380 -3.29 -8.89 14.62
CA GLY A 380 -2.24 -8.97 15.64
C GLY A 380 -0.89 -8.46 15.15
N ILE A 381 -0.47 -8.89 13.95
CA ILE A 381 0.76 -8.40 13.30
C ILE A 381 0.65 -6.89 13.06
N THR A 382 -0.49 -6.39 12.58
CA THR A 382 -0.73 -4.95 12.39
C THR A 382 -0.61 -4.17 13.70
N ARG A 383 -1.18 -4.68 14.81
CA ARG A 383 -1.06 -4.07 16.14
C ARG A 383 0.37 -4.05 16.66
N VAL A 384 1.13 -5.14 16.46
CA VAL A 384 2.56 -5.18 16.80
C VAL A 384 3.32 -4.13 15.99
N LYS A 385 3.13 -4.11 14.67
CA LYS A 385 3.73 -3.12 13.76
C LYS A 385 3.46 -1.68 14.20
N SER A 386 2.22 -1.34 14.57
CA SER A 386 1.89 0.02 15.00
C SER A 386 2.60 0.43 16.29
N ARG A 387 2.90 -0.51 17.18
CA ARG A 387 3.52 -0.24 18.49
C ARG A 387 5.03 -0.14 18.46
N ILE A 388 5.67 -0.90 17.57
CA ILE A 388 7.15 -0.95 17.48
C ILE A 388 7.77 0.45 17.43
N THR A 389 7.18 1.35 16.64
CA THR A 389 7.65 2.73 16.46
C THR A 389 7.59 3.58 17.73
N ASP A 390 6.65 3.29 18.63
CA ASP A 390 6.47 4.00 19.90
C ASP A 390 7.33 3.40 21.01
N ASP A 391 7.51 2.07 20.98
CA ASP A 391 8.16 1.30 22.02
C ASP A 391 9.70 1.30 21.91
N VAL A 392 10.23 1.21 20.68
CA VAL A 392 11.67 1.07 20.39
C VAL A 392 12.14 2.13 19.39
N ARG A 393 13.25 2.81 19.69
CA ARG A 393 13.86 3.79 18.79
C ARG A 393 14.69 3.07 17.72
N ASP A 394 14.27 3.17 16.45
CA ASP A 394 15.03 2.71 15.27
C ASP A 394 15.44 1.23 15.38
N PRO A 395 14.47 0.28 15.31
CA PRO A 395 14.77 -1.14 15.38
C PRO A 395 15.67 -1.55 14.21
N GLY A 396 16.85 -2.11 14.51
CA GLY A 396 17.84 -2.50 13.50
C GLY A 396 17.48 -3.75 12.70
N GLY A 397 16.34 -4.37 12.99
CA GLY A 397 15.80 -5.56 12.35
C GLY A 397 14.82 -6.31 13.24
N MET A 398 14.17 -7.32 12.66
CA MET A 398 13.20 -8.18 13.32
C MET A 398 13.67 -9.63 13.32
N VAL A 399 13.48 -10.29 14.45
CA VAL A 399 13.70 -11.72 14.62
C VAL A 399 12.35 -12.37 14.84
N VAL A 400 12.02 -13.38 14.04
CA VAL A 400 10.73 -14.05 14.05
C VAL A 400 10.93 -15.47 14.57
N ALA A 401 10.30 -15.78 15.70
CA ALA A 401 10.25 -17.12 16.26
C ALA A 401 8.84 -17.68 16.10
N LEU A 402 8.73 -18.93 15.64
CA LEU A 402 7.45 -19.54 15.25
C LEU A 402 7.25 -20.90 15.91
N SER A 403 6.11 -21.08 16.56
CA SER A 403 5.60 -22.36 17.05
C SER A 403 4.15 -22.51 16.58
N THR A 404 3.95 -22.71 15.27
CA THR A 404 2.64 -22.68 14.61
C THR A 404 2.56 -23.78 13.55
N PRO A 405 1.37 -24.12 13.02
CA PRO A 405 1.27 -24.94 11.82
C PRO A 405 2.02 -24.32 10.61
N ALA A 406 2.46 -25.14 9.67
CA ALA A 406 3.25 -24.72 8.51
C ALA A 406 2.54 -23.63 7.66
N TRP A 407 1.22 -23.75 7.49
CA TRP A 407 0.42 -22.75 6.75
C TRP A 407 0.40 -21.39 7.45
N MET A 408 0.40 -21.40 8.78
CA MET A 408 0.41 -20.18 9.59
C MET A 408 1.79 -19.52 9.55
N ALA A 409 2.86 -20.32 9.61
CA ALA A 409 4.22 -19.82 9.39
C ALA A 409 4.36 -19.13 8.03
N PHE A 410 3.82 -19.74 6.96
CA PHE A 410 3.78 -19.14 5.63
C PHE A 410 3.06 -17.79 5.62
N TRP A 411 1.83 -17.73 6.11
CA TRP A 411 1.06 -16.49 6.10
C TRP A 411 1.62 -15.41 7.02
N ALA A 412 2.24 -15.79 8.15
CA ALA A 412 2.97 -14.86 8.99
C ALA A 412 4.10 -14.20 8.19
N GLY A 413 4.93 -14.99 7.50
CA GLY A 413 5.96 -14.47 6.60
C GLY A 413 5.40 -13.54 5.52
N TYR A 414 4.31 -13.94 4.85
CA TYR A 414 3.63 -13.16 3.81
C TYR A 414 3.17 -11.78 4.30
N MET A 415 2.76 -11.67 5.57
CA MET A 415 2.28 -10.43 6.19
C MET A 415 3.39 -9.57 6.80
N LEU A 416 4.58 -10.10 7.02
CA LEU A 416 5.69 -9.37 7.66
C LEU A 416 6.52 -8.53 6.67
N ASN A 417 6.07 -8.42 5.42
CA ASN A 417 6.75 -7.67 4.35
C ASN A 417 6.60 -6.14 4.41
N ASP A 418 6.04 -5.58 5.48
CA ASP A 418 5.82 -4.13 5.57
C ASP A 418 6.45 -3.50 6.82
N TYR A 419 7.10 -2.35 6.62
CA TYR A 419 7.40 -1.30 7.61
C TYR A 419 8.43 -1.58 8.73
N ILE A 420 9.42 -2.45 8.52
CA ILE A 420 10.63 -2.46 9.37
C ILE A 420 11.85 -2.49 8.47
N THR A 421 12.84 -1.70 8.82
CA THR A 421 14.09 -1.50 8.09
C THR A 421 15.21 -2.36 8.69
N GLY A 422 16.18 -2.74 7.86
CA GLY A 422 17.24 -3.66 8.25
C GLY A 422 17.00 -5.06 7.70
N TYR A 423 16.82 -6.05 8.57
CA TYR A 423 16.76 -7.48 8.20
C TYR A 423 15.66 -8.21 8.97
N ILE A 424 15.24 -9.36 8.45
CA ILE A 424 14.30 -10.29 9.08
C ILE A 424 14.96 -11.65 9.17
N ASP A 425 15.13 -12.14 10.40
CA ASP A 425 15.65 -13.46 10.66
C ASP A 425 14.52 -14.36 11.16
N PHE A 426 14.22 -15.43 10.42
CA PHE A 426 13.28 -16.47 10.84
C PHE A 426 14.07 -17.56 11.60
N LEU A 427 13.89 -17.63 12.92
CA LEU A 427 14.65 -18.54 13.77
C LEU A 427 14.14 -19.97 13.71
N HIS A 428 15.08 -20.91 13.74
CA HIS A 428 14.80 -22.34 13.82
C HIS A 428 14.79 -22.82 15.27
N TYR A 429 13.72 -23.48 15.69
CA TYR A 429 13.64 -24.10 17.01
C TYR A 429 14.33 -25.47 17.00
N ILE A 430 15.24 -25.73 17.95
CA ILE A 430 15.85 -27.05 18.12
C ILE A 430 14.99 -27.90 19.08
N PRO A 431 14.33 -28.97 18.60
CA PRO A 431 13.46 -29.80 19.43
C PRO A 431 14.15 -30.33 20.69
N GLY A 432 13.45 -30.27 21.82
CA GLY A 432 13.95 -30.78 23.10
C GLY A 432 14.97 -29.90 23.82
N THR A 433 15.36 -28.75 23.25
CA THR A 433 16.38 -27.86 23.86
C THR A 433 15.86 -26.54 24.40
N GLN A 434 14.60 -26.17 24.08
CA GLN A 434 14.03 -24.84 24.40
C GLN A 434 14.86 -23.67 23.84
N ARG A 435 15.62 -23.89 22.77
CA ARG A 435 16.50 -22.89 22.15
C ARG A 435 16.11 -22.66 20.69
N TYR A 436 16.24 -21.42 20.26
CA TYR A 436 16.19 -21.02 18.87
C TYR A 436 17.59 -20.72 18.36
N VAL A 437 17.89 -21.14 17.14
CA VAL A 437 19.12 -20.81 16.41
C VAL A 437 18.79 -20.02 15.14
N ALA A 438 19.80 -19.39 14.55
CA ALA A 438 19.65 -18.69 13.28
C ALA A 438 19.10 -19.65 12.21
N GLY A 439 18.05 -19.21 11.51
CA GLY A 439 17.46 -19.92 10.38
C GLY A 439 17.66 -19.16 9.08
N LEU A 440 16.57 -18.95 8.35
CA LEU A 440 16.58 -18.17 7.12
C LEU A 440 16.55 -16.67 7.43
N SER A 441 17.29 -15.92 6.63
CA SER A 441 17.37 -14.47 6.74
C SER A 441 17.02 -13.84 5.41
N SER A 442 16.31 -12.72 5.45
CA SER A 442 16.16 -11.82 4.31
C SER A 442 16.52 -10.41 4.75
N ASP A 443 17.07 -9.61 3.84
CA ASP A 443 17.02 -8.17 4.00
C ASP A 443 15.53 -7.77 4.07
N MET A 444 15.12 -7.00 5.09
CA MET A 444 13.74 -6.50 5.21
C MET A 444 13.56 -5.33 4.28
N SER A 445 13.46 -5.60 2.99
CA SER A 445 13.84 -4.62 1.97
C SER A 445 15.25 -4.06 2.25
N ARG A 446 16.13 -4.09 1.26
CA ARG A 446 17.03 -2.94 1.17
C ARG A 446 16.12 -1.78 0.82
N ARG A 447 15.64 -1.05 1.83
CA ARG A 447 14.83 0.18 1.76
C ARG A 447 14.64 0.63 0.32
N ARG A 448 13.43 0.55 -0.23
CA ARG A 448 13.12 1.43 -1.37
C ARG A 448 12.46 2.73 -0.93
N TRP A 449 11.81 2.75 0.22
CA TRP A 449 11.23 3.98 0.78
C TRP A 449 11.63 4.07 2.26
N ALA A 450 12.61 4.92 2.55
CA ALA A 450 13.51 4.81 3.69
C ALA A 450 12.88 5.17 5.05
N GLU A 451 13.31 4.50 6.12
CA GLU A 451 13.35 5.11 7.46
C GLU A 451 14.38 6.24 7.49
N GLY A 452 13.99 7.39 8.05
CA GLY A 452 14.79 8.60 8.04
C GLY A 452 14.49 9.49 6.83
N MET A 453 15.15 10.64 6.76
CA MET A 453 14.93 11.57 5.65
C MET A 453 15.49 10.97 4.35
N PRO A 454 14.69 10.90 3.28
CA PRO A 454 15.14 10.34 2.02
C PRO A 454 16.20 11.24 1.39
N ARG A 455 17.17 10.63 0.71
CA ARG A 455 18.19 11.37 -0.04
C ARG A 455 17.58 11.78 -1.37
N VAL A 456 17.31 13.06 -1.52
CA VAL A 456 16.76 13.63 -2.75
C VAL A 456 17.89 14.28 -3.52
N LEU A 457 18.14 13.83 -4.75
CA LEU A 457 19.01 14.53 -5.69
C LEU A 457 18.15 15.21 -6.74
N ALA A 458 18.10 16.54 -6.70
CA ALA A 458 17.38 17.36 -7.66
C ALA A 458 18.34 18.01 -8.66
N LEU A 459 18.19 17.68 -9.94
CA LEU A 459 18.99 18.21 -11.04
C LEU A 459 18.11 19.11 -11.90
N SER A 460 18.66 20.26 -12.29
CA SER A 460 17.99 21.15 -13.25
C SER A 460 18.97 21.82 -14.20
N ALA A 461 18.47 22.14 -15.40
CA ALA A 461 19.20 22.89 -16.41
C ALA A 461 18.44 24.18 -16.76
N GLU A 462 19.18 25.27 -16.99
CA GLU A 462 18.62 26.58 -17.35
C GLU A 462 19.42 27.18 -18.51
N PRO A 463 19.33 26.63 -19.73
CA PRO A 463 20.07 27.17 -20.86
C PRO A 463 19.65 28.62 -21.17
N HIS A 464 20.61 29.49 -21.51
CA HIS A 464 20.35 30.92 -21.69
C HIS A 464 19.71 31.28 -23.04
N ASP A 465 19.76 30.37 -24.00
CA ASP A 465 19.25 30.49 -25.36
C ASP A 465 17.84 29.87 -25.54
N THR A 466 17.22 29.39 -24.45
CA THR A 466 15.84 28.87 -24.44
C THR A 466 14.92 29.74 -23.57
N PRO A 467 13.59 29.59 -23.69
CA PRO A 467 12.66 30.17 -22.73
C PRO A 467 12.98 29.69 -21.31
N LYS A 468 13.10 30.61 -20.36
CA LYS A 468 13.48 30.29 -18.97
C LYS A 468 12.65 29.13 -18.41
N THR A 469 13.30 28.17 -17.76
CA THR A 469 12.65 27.07 -17.02
C THR A 469 12.27 27.49 -15.60
N ARG A 470 12.79 28.62 -15.09
CA ARG A 470 12.55 29.06 -13.70
C ARG A 470 12.90 27.95 -12.71
N SER A 471 13.97 27.21 -12.98
CA SER A 471 14.50 26.15 -12.11
C SER A 471 14.69 26.62 -10.66
N GLY A 472 15.05 27.89 -10.45
CA GLY A 472 15.14 28.50 -9.12
C GLY A 472 13.80 28.54 -8.36
N GLU A 473 12.68 28.83 -9.04
CA GLU A 473 11.34 28.82 -8.43
C GLU A 473 10.87 27.39 -8.14
N ALA A 474 11.12 26.45 -9.07
CA ALA A 474 10.82 25.04 -8.85
C ALA A 474 11.59 24.45 -7.66
N ARG A 475 12.89 24.78 -7.55
CA ARG A 475 13.74 24.41 -6.40
C ARG A 475 13.18 24.97 -5.10
N GLN A 476 12.76 26.24 -5.11
CA GLN A 476 12.23 26.89 -3.91
C GLN A 476 10.91 26.24 -3.48
N ALA A 477 9.99 25.97 -4.42
CA ALA A 477 8.74 25.28 -4.14
C ALA A 477 8.95 23.89 -3.52
N LEU A 478 9.94 23.13 -4.00
CA LEU A 478 10.32 21.84 -3.42
C LEU A 478 10.86 22.02 -1.99
N PHE A 479 11.77 22.96 -1.78
CA PHE A 479 12.36 23.22 -0.46
C PHE A 479 11.32 23.66 0.57
N ASP A 480 10.48 24.62 0.22
CA ASP A 480 9.44 25.15 1.09
C ASP A 480 8.43 24.05 1.44
N ALA A 481 8.03 23.23 0.46
CA ALA A 481 7.11 22.12 0.67
C ALA A 481 7.60 21.09 1.69
N VAL A 482 8.89 20.72 1.62
CA VAL A 482 9.49 19.76 2.56
C VAL A 482 9.76 20.40 3.92
N GLU A 483 10.23 21.65 3.95
CA GLU A 483 10.49 22.38 5.19
C GLU A 483 9.19 22.65 5.98
N ASP A 484 8.12 23.06 5.31
CA ASP A 484 6.81 23.27 5.93
C ASP A 484 6.25 21.99 6.57
N ALA A 485 6.49 20.83 5.93
CA ALA A 485 5.93 19.55 6.36
C ALA A 485 6.77 18.85 7.45
N GLN A 486 8.10 18.99 7.40
CA GLN A 486 9.05 18.16 8.19
C GLN A 486 10.18 18.96 8.86
N GLY A 487 10.21 20.28 8.71
CA GLY A 487 11.22 21.16 9.28
C GLY A 487 12.54 21.24 8.48
N SER A 488 13.43 22.12 8.92
CA SER A 488 14.67 22.47 8.18
C SER A 488 15.69 21.33 8.07
N GLU A 489 15.63 20.33 8.97
CA GLU A 489 16.49 19.13 8.88
C GLU A 489 16.13 18.29 7.65
N ALA A 490 14.82 18.11 7.37
CA ALA A 490 14.35 17.36 6.20
C ALA A 490 14.71 18.05 4.89
N LYS A 491 14.65 19.39 4.86
CA LYS A 491 15.14 20.18 3.73
C LYS A 491 16.63 19.98 3.47
N SER A 492 17.43 19.78 4.52
CA SER A 492 18.88 19.56 4.41
C SER A 492 19.25 18.21 3.77
N ALA A 493 18.31 17.26 3.72
CA ALA A 493 18.47 15.99 3.02
C ALA A 493 18.30 16.10 1.48
N ILE A 494 17.94 17.29 1.00
CA ILE A 494 17.74 17.56 -0.42
C ILE A 494 18.98 18.24 -0.98
N GLU A 495 19.62 17.56 -1.92
CA GLU A 495 20.70 18.14 -2.69
C GLU A 495 20.19 18.62 -4.05
N ALA A 496 20.11 19.93 -4.23
CA ALA A 496 19.68 20.55 -5.47
C ALA A 496 20.85 21.14 -6.25
N ILE A 497 21.13 20.59 -7.42
CA ILE A 497 22.15 21.05 -8.36
C ILE A 497 21.45 21.73 -9.53
N THR A 498 21.77 23.01 -9.73
CA THR A 498 21.21 23.82 -10.83
C THR A 498 22.25 24.02 -11.92
N ALA A 499 21.81 24.39 -13.11
CA ALA A 499 22.69 24.63 -14.26
C ALA A 499 23.60 23.42 -14.59
N VAL A 500 23.03 22.22 -14.57
CA VAL A 500 23.77 20.98 -14.86
C VAL A 500 24.19 20.94 -16.32
N LYS A 501 25.51 20.86 -16.54
CA LYS A 501 26.11 20.68 -17.86
C LYS A 501 26.16 19.22 -18.27
N ILE A 502 26.18 18.96 -19.58
CA ILE A 502 26.19 17.61 -20.14
C ILE A 502 27.42 16.79 -19.70
N ASN A 503 28.61 17.39 -19.65
CA ASN A 503 29.84 16.73 -19.18
C ASN A 503 29.89 16.52 -17.67
N GLU A 504 29.09 17.27 -16.91
CA GLU A 504 28.99 17.16 -15.46
C GLU A 504 27.97 16.10 -15.05
N LEU A 505 27.00 15.75 -15.90
CA LEU A 505 25.91 14.85 -15.52
C LEU A 505 26.42 13.53 -14.92
N LEU A 506 27.31 12.80 -15.59
CA LEU A 506 27.85 11.54 -15.07
C LEU A 506 28.68 11.74 -13.79
N PRO A 507 29.69 12.63 -13.73
CA PRO A 507 30.43 12.93 -12.50
C PRO A 507 29.54 13.34 -11.32
N ARG A 508 28.44 14.07 -11.60
CA ARG A 508 27.48 14.52 -10.59
C ARG A 508 26.56 13.41 -10.11
N LEU A 509 26.52 12.25 -10.77
CA LEU A 509 25.72 11.09 -10.35
C LEU A 509 26.58 10.01 -9.69
N VAL A 510 27.82 9.82 -10.15
CA VAL A 510 28.74 8.80 -9.63
C VAL A 510 28.99 8.98 -8.14
N GLY A 511 28.96 7.87 -7.39
CA GLY A 511 29.21 7.85 -5.94
C GLY A 511 28.01 8.27 -5.10
N ARG A 512 26.93 8.77 -5.72
CA ARG A 512 25.68 9.09 -5.02
C ARG A 512 24.73 7.90 -5.05
N ARG A 513 23.83 7.88 -4.08
CA ARG A 513 22.76 6.89 -3.97
C ARG A 513 21.45 7.60 -3.63
N PRO A 514 20.89 8.40 -4.55
CA PRO A 514 19.62 9.06 -4.28
C PRO A 514 18.50 8.02 -4.13
N ASP A 515 17.62 8.24 -3.16
CA ASP A 515 16.38 7.47 -3.02
C ASP A 515 15.30 8.05 -3.96
N ILE A 516 15.32 9.38 -4.11
CA ILE A 516 14.54 10.13 -5.10
C ILE A 516 15.49 10.88 -6.05
N LEU A 517 15.36 10.62 -7.35
CA LEU A 517 16.00 11.42 -8.39
C LEU A 517 14.98 12.37 -8.99
N HIS A 518 15.19 13.68 -8.86
CA HIS A 518 14.36 14.69 -9.48
C HIS A 518 15.11 15.33 -10.64
N ILE A 519 14.51 15.38 -11.81
CA ILE A 519 15.06 16.05 -13.00
C ILE A 519 14.02 17.05 -13.51
N TYR A 520 14.41 18.31 -13.56
CA TYR A 520 13.55 19.41 -14.01
C TYR A 520 14.20 20.19 -15.16
N GLY A 521 13.48 20.38 -16.26
CA GLY A 521 13.99 21.19 -17.35
C GLY A 521 13.18 21.08 -18.64
N HIS A 522 13.86 21.38 -19.75
CA HIS A 522 13.29 21.19 -21.08
C HIS A 522 13.28 19.71 -21.47
N GLY A 523 12.28 19.32 -22.24
CA GLY A 523 12.20 17.98 -22.82
C GLY A 523 11.60 18.05 -24.21
N ALA A 524 11.91 17.01 -24.98
CA ALA A 524 11.32 16.72 -26.27
C ALA A 524 11.04 15.22 -26.33
N ASP A 525 10.40 14.77 -27.39
CA ASP A 525 10.14 13.35 -27.60
C ASP A 525 11.47 12.56 -27.61
N HIS A 526 11.59 11.58 -26.72
CA HIS A 526 12.79 10.78 -26.46
C HIS A 526 14.07 11.60 -26.15
N ALA A 527 13.94 12.81 -25.57
CA ALA A 527 15.11 13.64 -25.26
C ALA A 527 14.92 14.62 -24.09
N LEU A 528 16.03 14.98 -23.44
CA LEU A 528 16.10 15.96 -22.36
C LEU A 528 17.07 17.11 -22.71
N GLY A 529 16.73 18.34 -22.34
CA GLY A 529 17.61 19.49 -22.46
C GLY A 529 18.48 19.72 -21.21
N LEU A 530 19.79 19.75 -21.41
CA LEU A 530 20.81 20.15 -20.43
C LEU A 530 21.53 21.42 -20.90
N GLN A 531 22.58 21.84 -20.18
CA GLN A 531 23.49 22.90 -20.62
C GLN A 531 24.75 22.36 -21.31
N ASP A 532 25.25 23.10 -22.30
CA ASP A 532 26.60 22.95 -22.81
C ASP A 532 27.63 23.78 -22.00
N GLU A 533 28.91 23.73 -22.39
CA GLU A 533 29.96 24.52 -21.73
C GLU A 533 29.80 26.04 -21.82
N ARG A 534 29.04 26.51 -22.81
CA ARG A 534 28.76 27.92 -23.05
C ARG A 534 27.45 28.36 -22.38
N GLY A 535 26.78 27.44 -21.68
CA GLY A 535 25.48 27.65 -21.03
C GLY A 535 24.28 27.61 -21.97
N GLY A 536 24.47 27.24 -23.25
CA GLY A 536 23.39 27.05 -24.22
C GLY A 536 22.75 25.66 -24.11
N GLN A 537 21.70 25.41 -24.89
CA GLN A 537 21.00 24.13 -24.84
C GLN A 537 21.82 22.98 -25.44
N ALA A 538 22.00 21.91 -24.65
CA ALA A 538 22.48 20.62 -25.12
C ALA A 538 21.33 19.60 -25.06
N VAL A 539 20.99 18.97 -26.18
CA VAL A 539 19.95 17.93 -26.23
C VAL A 539 20.60 16.56 -26.02
N VAL A 540 20.10 15.81 -25.04
CA VAL A 540 20.51 14.43 -24.75
C VAL A 540 19.37 13.51 -25.15
N ASN A 541 19.60 12.60 -26.09
CA ASN A 541 18.62 11.59 -26.47
C ASN A 541 18.47 10.51 -25.38
N GLU A 542 17.41 9.70 -25.47
CA GLU A 542 17.12 8.62 -24.54
C GLU A 542 18.28 7.64 -24.38
N GLU A 543 18.90 7.20 -25.48
CA GLU A 543 19.96 6.19 -25.45
C GLU A 543 21.16 6.69 -24.63
N ASP A 544 21.61 7.91 -24.89
CA ASP A 544 22.72 8.56 -24.19
C ASP A 544 22.36 8.84 -22.73
N LEU A 545 21.14 9.30 -22.45
CA LEU A 545 20.65 9.52 -21.10
C LEU A 545 20.65 8.22 -20.29
N MET A 546 20.04 7.16 -20.80
CA MET A 546 19.99 5.86 -20.13
C MET A 546 21.39 5.27 -19.97
N ARG A 547 22.29 5.44 -20.94
CA ARG A 547 23.69 5.02 -20.81
C ARG A 547 24.37 5.73 -19.63
N VAL A 548 24.25 7.05 -19.53
CA VAL A 548 24.80 7.84 -18.41
C VAL A 548 24.21 7.39 -17.07
N LEU A 549 22.89 7.27 -16.97
CA LEU A 549 22.23 6.87 -15.73
C LEU A 549 22.61 5.44 -15.32
N ARG A 550 22.64 4.47 -16.26
CA ARG A 550 23.08 3.09 -15.99
C ARG A 550 24.54 3.04 -15.51
N THR A 551 25.46 3.73 -16.21
CA THR A 551 26.89 3.77 -15.88
C THR A 551 27.19 4.50 -14.58
N SER A 552 26.36 5.47 -14.18
CA SER A 552 26.51 6.15 -12.88
C SER A 552 26.28 5.23 -11.68
N GLY A 553 25.58 4.10 -11.86
CA GLY A 553 25.27 3.14 -10.81
C GLY A 553 24.11 3.55 -9.89
N ILE A 554 23.44 4.68 -10.15
CA ILE A 554 22.27 5.07 -9.37
C ILE A 554 21.10 4.10 -9.61
N ARG A 555 20.29 3.87 -8.58
CA ARG A 555 19.06 3.07 -8.62
C ARG A 555 18.00 3.71 -7.71
N PRO A 556 17.49 4.90 -8.06
CA PRO A 556 16.51 5.60 -7.24
C PRO A 556 15.17 4.85 -7.27
N SER A 557 14.50 4.75 -6.13
CA SER A 557 13.19 4.08 -6.04
C SER A 557 12.11 4.88 -6.74
N LEU A 558 12.19 6.22 -6.64
CA LEU A 558 11.32 7.16 -7.35
C LEU A 558 12.16 8.08 -8.22
N THR A 559 11.80 8.20 -9.50
CA THR A 559 12.25 9.31 -10.34
C THR A 559 11.10 10.27 -10.60
N VAL A 560 11.33 11.57 -10.37
CA VAL A 560 10.42 12.66 -10.69
C VAL A 560 10.98 13.42 -11.89
N LEU A 561 10.45 13.16 -13.07
CA LEU A 561 10.96 13.67 -14.35
C LEU A 561 10.00 14.71 -14.94
N ILE A 562 10.21 15.96 -14.57
CA ILE A 562 9.38 17.09 -14.99
C ILE A 562 10.06 17.82 -16.16
N ALA A 563 9.79 17.32 -17.36
CA ALA A 563 10.20 17.90 -18.62
C ALA A 563 9.14 17.61 -19.68
N CYS A 564 8.91 18.50 -20.64
CA CYS A 564 7.90 18.27 -21.69
C CYS A 564 8.17 16.95 -22.43
N HIS A 565 7.13 16.17 -22.71
CA HIS A 565 7.19 14.87 -23.39
C HIS A 565 8.01 13.79 -22.68
N SER A 566 8.29 13.93 -21.38
CA SER A 566 9.12 12.97 -20.65
C SER A 566 8.48 11.58 -20.47
N LYS A 567 7.19 11.41 -20.76
CA LYS A 567 6.53 10.07 -20.82
C LYS A 567 7.23 9.13 -21.81
N SER A 568 7.80 9.66 -22.89
CA SER A 568 8.58 8.90 -23.88
C SER A 568 9.83 8.22 -23.29
N LEU A 569 10.34 8.70 -22.15
CA LEU A 569 11.52 8.16 -21.47
C LEU A 569 11.17 7.11 -20.40
N VAL A 570 9.88 6.88 -20.12
CA VAL A 570 9.44 6.03 -19.00
C VAL A 570 9.93 4.60 -19.12
N GLU A 571 9.88 4.00 -20.32
CA GLU A 571 10.31 2.60 -20.54
C GLU A 571 11.78 2.42 -20.14
N GLY A 572 12.67 3.27 -20.65
CA GLY A 572 14.09 3.25 -20.27
C GLY A 572 14.32 3.55 -18.78
N MET A 573 13.55 4.49 -18.21
CA MET A 573 13.65 4.85 -16.79
C MET A 573 13.16 3.75 -15.85
N GLN A 574 12.18 2.95 -16.26
CA GLN A 574 11.66 1.80 -15.51
C GLN A 574 12.66 0.64 -15.43
N GLU A 575 13.80 0.69 -16.10
CA GLU A 575 14.93 -0.22 -15.81
C GLU A 575 15.73 0.20 -14.58
N LEU A 576 15.69 1.49 -14.23
CA LEU A 576 16.51 2.10 -13.17
C LEU A 576 15.71 2.40 -11.91
N SER A 577 14.47 2.85 -12.09
CA SER A 577 13.52 3.20 -11.03
C SER A 577 12.33 2.27 -10.98
N GLU A 578 11.74 2.15 -9.80
CA GLU A 578 10.47 1.45 -9.65
C GLU A 578 9.29 2.31 -10.05
N ILE A 579 9.31 3.57 -9.64
CA ILE A 579 8.23 4.52 -9.84
C ILE A 579 8.79 5.73 -10.58
N VAL A 580 8.06 6.19 -11.59
CA VAL A 580 8.43 7.32 -12.43
C VAL A 580 7.23 8.27 -12.52
N VAL A 581 7.41 9.50 -12.06
CA VAL A 581 6.49 10.60 -12.39
C VAL A 581 7.01 11.28 -13.65
N ALA A 582 6.16 11.38 -14.68
CA ALA A 582 6.52 11.92 -15.99
C ALA A 582 5.45 12.91 -16.50
N VAL A 583 5.73 13.55 -17.65
CA VAL A 583 4.82 14.49 -18.31
C VAL A 583 4.48 13.98 -19.71
N ASP A 584 3.19 13.79 -19.97
CA ASP A 584 2.63 13.52 -21.29
C ASP A 584 2.35 14.84 -22.02
N GLY A 585 3.12 15.12 -23.08
CA GLY A 585 2.98 16.35 -23.85
C GLY A 585 3.61 17.58 -23.20
N ARG A 586 2.93 18.73 -23.29
CA ARG A 586 3.47 20.03 -22.86
C ARG A 586 2.88 20.49 -21.54
N ALA A 587 3.73 20.64 -20.53
CA ALA A 587 3.36 21.27 -19.27
C ALA A 587 3.69 22.76 -19.28
N ARG A 588 2.76 23.59 -18.81
CA ARG A 588 3.06 25.00 -18.54
C ARG A 588 3.99 25.09 -17.34
N GLN A 589 5.03 25.91 -17.45
CA GLN A 589 6.01 26.14 -16.39
C GLN A 589 5.40 26.40 -15.00
N LYS A 590 4.42 27.31 -14.90
CA LYS A 590 3.75 27.61 -13.62
C LYS A 590 3.04 26.38 -13.06
N THR A 591 2.36 25.62 -13.92
CA THR A 591 1.68 24.37 -13.55
C THR A 591 2.68 23.32 -13.02
N SER A 592 3.86 23.20 -13.63
CA SER A 592 4.93 22.33 -13.14
C SER A 592 5.44 22.75 -11.75
N ILE A 593 5.65 24.04 -11.51
CA ILE A 593 6.10 24.54 -10.20
C ILE A 593 5.05 24.24 -9.11
N VAL A 594 3.77 24.49 -9.40
CA VAL A 594 2.65 24.19 -8.49
C VAL A 594 2.59 22.68 -8.18
N PHE A 595 2.68 21.84 -9.22
CA PHE A 595 2.70 20.39 -9.05
C PHE A 595 3.86 19.92 -8.17
N ILE A 596 5.08 20.42 -8.42
CA ILE A 596 6.27 20.04 -7.65
C ILE A 596 6.08 20.39 -6.17
N GLY A 597 5.64 21.61 -5.86
CA GLY A 597 5.39 22.02 -4.48
C GLY A 597 4.34 21.14 -3.79
N ALA A 598 3.22 20.88 -4.45
CA ALA A 598 2.16 20.04 -3.90
C ALA A 598 2.60 18.58 -3.71
N PHE A 599 3.25 17.99 -4.72
CA PHE A 599 3.70 16.60 -4.68
C PHE A 599 4.71 16.36 -3.57
N TYR A 600 5.74 17.20 -3.45
CA TYR A 600 6.72 17.05 -2.37
C TYR A 600 6.14 17.37 -1.00
N ARG A 601 5.16 18.27 -0.89
CA ARG A 601 4.45 18.53 0.37
C ARG A 601 3.73 17.26 0.85
N PHE A 602 2.93 16.63 -0.01
CA PHE A 602 2.18 15.45 0.38
C PHE A 602 3.08 14.23 0.61
N LEU A 603 4.15 14.06 -0.18
CA LEU A 603 5.18 13.07 0.11
C LEU A 603 5.83 13.30 1.48
N ALA A 604 6.20 14.54 1.79
CA ALA A 604 6.81 14.91 3.07
C ALA A 604 5.83 14.76 4.24
N LEU A 605 4.51 14.84 4.03
CA LEU A 605 3.50 14.53 5.06
C LEU A 605 3.34 13.02 5.34
N GLY A 606 4.19 12.17 4.74
CA GLY A 606 4.17 10.73 4.92
C GLY A 606 3.05 10.02 4.16
N GLN A 607 2.56 10.64 3.08
CA GLN A 607 1.65 9.98 2.15
C GLN A 607 2.41 9.01 1.25
N THR A 608 1.68 8.02 0.73
CA THR A 608 2.23 7.11 -0.28
C THR A 608 2.42 7.87 -1.61
N VAL A 609 3.28 7.38 -2.50
CA VAL A 609 3.52 8.04 -3.79
C VAL A 609 2.23 8.17 -4.59
N ALA A 610 1.38 7.13 -4.62
CA ALA A 610 0.07 7.17 -5.29
C ALA A 610 -0.83 8.28 -4.73
N VAL A 611 -0.93 8.37 -3.40
CA VAL A 611 -1.78 9.37 -2.74
C VAL A 611 -1.23 10.78 -2.94
N ALA A 612 0.08 10.97 -2.74
CA ALA A 612 0.73 12.27 -2.94
C ALA A 612 0.59 12.77 -4.39
N PHE A 613 0.68 11.87 -5.36
CA PHE A 613 0.50 12.19 -6.78
C PHE A 613 -0.92 12.67 -7.08
N GLU A 614 -1.95 11.92 -6.65
CA GLU A 614 -3.34 12.31 -6.86
C GLU A 614 -3.73 13.58 -6.10
N GLN A 615 -3.21 13.79 -4.89
CA GLN A 615 -3.41 15.04 -4.15
C GLN A 615 -2.73 16.22 -4.84
N ALA A 616 -1.54 16.04 -5.42
CA ALA A 616 -0.87 17.08 -6.19
C ALA A 616 -1.66 17.43 -7.47
N ARG A 617 -2.19 16.43 -8.18
CA ARG A 617 -3.06 16.65 -9.35
C ARG A 617 -4.32 17.43 -8.98
N ALA A 618 -4.99 17.03 -7.90
CA ALA A 618 -6.14 17.75 -7.39
C ALA A 618 -5.79 19.20 -7.01
N HIS A 619 -4.67 19.43 -6.34
CA HIS A 619 -4.22 20.78 -5.97
C HIS A 619 -3.95 21.66 -7.20
N VAL A 620 -3.38 21.10 -8.28
CA VAL A 620 -3.21 21.78 -9.56
C VAL A 620 -4.56 22.14 -10.19
N ASP A 621 -5.51 21.21 -10.23
CA ASP A 621 -6.82 21.39 -10.88
C ASP A 621 -7.78 22.32 -10.12
N LEU A 622 -7.49 22.65 -8.86
CA LEU A 622 -8.23 23.66 -8.11
C LEU A 622 -7.99 25.09 -8.64
N GLN A 623 -6.91 25.29 -9.40
CA GLN A 623 -6.51 26.58 -9.97
C GLN A 623 -6.97 26.66 -11.44
N PRO A 624 -7.94 27.52 -11.79
CA PRO A 624 -8.58 27.55 -13.11
C PRO A 624 -7.64 27.70 -14.31
N GLU A 625 -6.47 28.30 -14.11
CA GLU A 625 -5.41 28.54 -15.10
C GLU A 625 -4.48 27.34 -15.35
N HIS A 626 -4.66 26.26 -14.60
CA HIS A 626 -3.79 25.09 -14.57
C HIS A 626 -4.57 23.79 -14.86
N SER A 627 -3.83 22.76 -15.27
CA SER A 627 -4.40 21.43 -15.50
C SER A 627 -3.37 20.36 -15.18
N SER A 628 -3.79 19.35 -14.45
CA SER A 628 -2.98 18.23 -14.01
C SER A 628 -2.90 17.09 -15.03
N ALA A 629 -3.70 17.14 -16.10
CA ALA A 629 -3.90 16.04 -17.04
C ALA A 629 -2.63 15.58 -17.77
N VAL A 630 -1.59 16.42 -17.78
CA VAL A 630 -0.29 16.12 -18.40
C VAL A 630 0.65 15.35 -17.48
N PHE A 631 0.38 15.22 -16.17
CA PHE A 631 1.25 14.47 -15.26
C PHE A 631 0.81 13.01 -15.22
N GLU A 632 1.80 12.12 -15.27
CA GLU A 632 1.59 10.66 -15.30
C GLU A 632 2.41 9.99 -14.20
N LEU A 633 1.82 8.97 -13.58
CA LEU A 633 2.48 8.12 -12.60
C LEU A 633 2.63 6.72 -13.19
N CYS A 634 3.86 6.35 -13.52
CA CYS A 634 4.20 5.06 -14.10
C CYS A 634 4.99 4.23 -13.10
N HIS A 635 4.87 2.91 -13.14
CA HIS A 635 5.62 2.02 -12.26
C HIS A 635 5.96 0.70 -12.92
N ARG A 636 7.05 0.07 -12.47
CA ARG A 636 7.46 -1.26 -12.93
C ARG A 636 6.39 -2.29 -12.52
N PRO A 637 6.16 -3.36 -13.33
CA PRO A 637 5.38 -4.51 -12.91
C PRO A 637 5.85 -5.06 -11.55
N GLY A 638 4.92 -5.43 -10.67
CA GLY A 638 5.19 -5.89 -9.31
C GLY A 638 5.47 -4.80 -8.26
N THR A 639 5.56 -3.53 -8.66
CA THR A 639 5.61 -2.38 -7.73
C THR A 639 4.23 -1.74 -7.62
N ASP A 640 3.73 -1.50 -6.40
CA ASP A 640 2.54 -0.67 -6.16
C ASP A 640 2.95 0.68 -5.56
N PRO A 641 2.76 1.82 -6.26
CA PRO A 641 3.01 3.15 -5.71
C PRO A 641 2.17 3.49 -4.47
N ALA A 642 1.09 2.74 -4.19
CA ALA A 642 0.30 2.86 -2.97
C ALA A 642 0.98 2.28 -1.73
N ASP A 643 2.05 1.49 -1.89
CA ASP A 643 2.86 0.97 -0.79
C ASP A 643 4.11 1.84 -0.52
N ALA A 644 4.33 2.89 -1.32
CA ALA A 644 5.57 3.65 -1.37
C ALA A 644 5.59 4.91 -0.49
N ILE A 645 6.29 4.92 0.66
CA ILE A 645 6.34 6.06 1.59
C ILE A 645 7.78 6.54 1.85
N PHE A 646 8.10 7.78 1.46
CA PHE A 646 9.47 8.30 1.54
C PHE A 646 9.81 9.12 2.79
N TRP A 647 8.83 9.73 3.44
CA TRP A 647 9.01 10.45 4.71
C TRP A 647 8.14 9.83 5.79
N PRO A 648 8.57 9.87 7.07
CA PRO A 648 7.69 9.51 8.17
C PRO A 648 6.53 10.50 8.26
N LYS A 649 5.38 10.09 8.80
CA LYS A 649 4.33 11.06 9.15
C LYS A 649 4.88 12.06 10.18
N PRO A 650 4.62 13.37 10.04
CA PRO A 650 5.05 14.37 11.02
C PRO A 650 4.54 13.97 12.42
N ARG A 651 5.39 14.09 13.44
CA ARG A 651 4.98 13.88 14.82
C ARG A 651 4.10 15.05 15.26
N THR A 652 2.89 14.76 15.73
CA THR A 652 1.95 15.71 16.34
C THR A 652 2.42 16.20 17.71
#